data_AF-A0A0W8AYK2-F1
#
_entry.id   AF-A0A0W8AYK2-F1
#
_cell.length_a   1.000
_cell.length_b   1.000
_cell.length_c   1.000
_cell.angle_alpha   90.00
_cell.angle_beta   90.00
_cell.angle_gamma   90.00
#
_symmetry.space_group_name_H-M   'P 1'
#
loop_
_entity.id
_entity.type
_entity.pdbx_description
1 polymer ?
#
loop_
_entity_poly.entity_id
_entity_poly.type
_entity_poly.pdbx_seq_one_letter_code
_entity_poly.pdbx_strand_id
1 'polypeptide(L)'
;MSPKTDSYTLFTPLRLGKGLELKNRIVYGPVTRARSDIETHAPVERNAIYYEQRAGAGLIVTEACAISEQAFGWYGSPALYTDEQVRGWKEVVERVHKKGGKIFVQLWHMGRQSHPSFHDNNEVVSSSATLYETGRTRNVNGEHVGYERARALTLNEIPEVVEQWRSCAERAKEAGFDGIEVHAAGGYLIDQFLQSCTSQRTDSYGGSFENRYRFLDDVIEAVKTVYPADRIGVRTAPNSPYGGMGSEDNAEMFTYVYERLSEHGLAYLAILDGWEGVGVDAHYHGKCRPLTTFDAKKAFKGTVIANKGYSRDTAEGVLRSGSADLVGFARMFMANPDLVDRFKNDWPLTPLMDYEFFWDPVKGDEGYITLSNFLSRADGVEDLSHAQDEEELSSWDKAESENKIDMKLEDDVEPEQLTDQDEDPPYERKLSPRERLAMEEEERWQRFVLTFGAADARGSREARAIELSIFAQGTTENNYPPEEDETYAAYLEQQRRLNEEESEAAEEDEEVLPVIPGLTDVDLIAFNAEYANEEVLDKIIDWSYDQVADMSRYRDNYIHVEDLYQFLLKTLNPLDEEIDADDEQILTDAVTELRRQQGLVDDEQILYRGFIARGMPLRFLQSLAQEMHQTVQTRRLQASAGRDEL
;
A
#
# COMPACT_ATOMS: atom_id res chain seq x y z
N MET A 1 -14.43 -12.54 -29.13
CA MET A 1 -14.21 -13.35 -27.91
C MET A 1 -14.52 -12.42 -26.75
N SER A 2 -15.34 -12.83 -25.77
CA SER A 2 -15.52 -12.02 -24.55
C SER A 2 -14.15 -11.87 -23.88
N PRO A 3 -13.78 -10.68 -23.37
CA PRO A 3 -12.60 -10.55 -22.53
C PRO A 3 -12.64 -11.61 -21.42
N LYS A 4 -11.51 -12.30 -21.19
CA LYS A 4 -11.39 -13.40 -20.21
C LYS A 4 -11.78 -13.00 -18.77
N THR A 5 -11.90 -11.71 -18.49
CA THR A 5 -12.07 -11.15 -17.15
C THR A 5 -13.49 -10.62 -16.88
N ASP A 6 -14.43 -10.67 -17.84
CA ASP A 6 -15.82 -10.20 -17.63
C ASP A 6 -16.55 -10.91 -16.47
N SER A 7 -16.13 -12.14 -16.16
CA SER A 7 -16.68 -12.95 -15.07
C SER A 7 -16.12 -12.60 -13.68
N TYR A 8 -15.14 -11.69 -13.59
CA TYR A 8 -14.49 -11.36 -12.33
C TYR A 8 -15.48 -10.70 -11.35
N THR A 9 -15.44 -11.16 -10.12
CA THR A 9 -16.16 -10.57 -8.99
C THR A 9 -15.80 -9.09 -8.84
N LEU A 10 -14.55 -8.72 -9.12
CA LEU A 10 -14.04 -7.35 -9.11
C LEU A 10 -14.92 -6.35 -9.88
N PHE A 11 -15.58 -6.79 -10.96
CA PHE A 11 -16.43 -5.93 -11.80
C PHE A 11 -17.92 -5.98 -11.47
N THR A 12 -18.31 -6.81 -10.50
CA THR A 12 -19.70 -6.93 -10.07
C THR A 12 -20.12 -5.76 -9.16
N PRO A 13 -21.37 -5.30 -9.24
CA PRO A 13 -21.89 -4.31 -8.30
C PRO A 13 -21.88 -4.80 -6.85
N LEU A 14 -21.74 -3.87 -5.90
CA LEU A 14 -21.86 -4.13 -4.46
C LEU A 14 -22.71 -3.05 -3.80
N ARG A 15 -23.68 -3.47 -2.97
CA ARG A 15 -24.44 -2.54 -2.13
C ARG A 15 -23.68 -2.31 -0.83
N LEU A 16 -23.09 -1.13 -0.68
CA LEU A 16 -22.29 -0.77 0.49
C LEU A 16 -23.16 -0.33 1.68
N GLY A 17 -24.30 0.29 1.38
CA GLY A 17 -25.28 0.72 2.38
C GLY A 17 -26.67 0.89 1.77
N LYS A 18 -27.65 1.25 2.59
CA LYS A 18 -29.02 1.47 2.12
C LYS A 18 -29.06 2.62 1.11
N GLY A 19 -29.38 2.31 -0.15
CA GLY A 19 -29.42 3.30 -1.23
C GLY A 19 -28.04 3.74 -1.74
N LEU A 20 -26.97 3.04 -1.38
CA LEU A 20 -25.63 3.25 -1.95
C LEU A 20 -25.15 1.96 -2.63
N GLU A 21 -25.28 1.95 -3.95
CA GLU A 21 -24.84 0.86 -4.81
C GLU A 21 -23.60 1.29 -5.58
N LEU A 22 -22.52 0.52 -5.44
CA LEU A 22 -21.28 0.69 -6.16
C LEU A 22 -21.35 -0.14 -7.44
N LYS A 23 -20.88 0.41 -8.54
CA LYS A 23 -20.93 -0.23 -9.87
C LYS A 23 -19.88 -1.32 -10.10
N ASN A 24 -18.87 -1.39 -9.24
CA ASN A 24 -17.82 -2.41 -9.21
C ASN A 24 -17.17 -2.42 -7.82
N ARG A 25 -16.23 -3.34 -7.58
CA ARG A 25 -15.54 -3.51 -6.28
C ARG A 25 -14.17 -2.83 -6.21
N ILE A 26 -13.88 -1.95 -7.15
CA ILE A 26 -12.61 -1.23 -7.27
C ILE A 26 -12.76 0.13 -6.61
N VAL A 27 -11.94 0.38 -5.59
CA VAL A 27 -11.93 1.65 -4.85
C VAL A 27 -10.72 2.45 -5.30
N TYR A 28 -10.93 3.71 -5.66
CA TYR A 28 -9.83 4.66 -5.74
C TYR A 28 -9.56 5.18 -4.32
N GLY A 29 -8.46 4.69 -3.73
CA GLY A 29 -8.09 4.98 -2.35
C GLY A 29 -7.55 6.41 -2.15
N PRO A 30 -7.55 6.90 -0.91
CA PRO A 30 -7.09 8.23 -0.56
C PRO A 30 -5.60 8.38 -0.88
N VAL A 31 -5.25 9.46 -1.58
CA VAL A 31 -3.87 9.83 -1.88
C VAL A 31 -3.70 11.34 -1.74
N THR A 32 -2.91 11.81 -0.78
CA THR A 32 -2.58 13.23 -0.67
C THR A 32 -1.79 13.67 -1.90
N ARG A 33 -2.31 14.66 -2.64
CA ARG A 33 -1.69 15.14 -3.89
C ARG A 33 -1.06 16.52 -3.77
N ALA A 34 -1.37 17.24 -2.69
CA ALA A 34 -0.87 18.59 -2.42
C ALA A 34 -1.15 19.55 -3.59
N ARG A 35 -2.34 19.48 -4.19
CA ARG A 35 -2.77 20.31 -5.35
C ARG A 35 -3.98 21.19 -5.06
N SER A 36 -4.27 21.44 -3.78
CA SER A 36 -5.31 22.41 -3.40
C SER A 36 -4.71 23.82 -3.39
N ASP A 37 -5.57 24.83 -3.31
CA ASP A 37 -5.11 26.21 -3.16
C ASP A 37 -4.27 26.37 -1.88
N ILE A 38 -3.13 27.05 -1.97
CA ILE A 38 -2.17 27.13 -0.86
C ILE A 38 -2.68 28.01 0.27
N GLU A 39 -3.44 29.05 -0.04
CA GLU A 39 -3.89 30.04 0.96
C GLU A 39 -5.20 29.60 1.62
N THR A 40 -6.16 29.18 0.82
CA THR A 40 -7.52 28.84 1.29
C THR A 40 -7.67 27.37 1.64
N HIS A 41 -6.75 26.52 1.17
CA HIS A 41 -6.83 25.04 1.25
C HIS A 41 -8.09 24.46 0.58
N ALA A 42 -8.78 25.27 -0.24
CA ALA A 42 -9.94 24.83 -0.98
C ALA A 42 -9.50 24.04 -2.22
N PRO A 43 -10.25 23.00 -2.61
CA PRO A 43 -10.12 22.43 -3.94
C PRO A 43 -10.44 23.49 -5.00
N VAL A 44 -9.69 23.45 -6.09
CA VAL A 44 -9.89 24.28 -7.29
C VAL A 44 -10.26 23.42 -8.49
N GLU A 45 -10.50 24.05 -9.65
CA GLU A 45 -10.93 23.40 -10.89
C GLU A 45 -10.16 22.11 -11.23
N ARG A 46 -8.82 22.13 -11.10
CA ARG A 46 -7.96 20.97 -11.39
C ARG A 46 -8.32 19.75 -10.54
N ASN A 47 -8.69 19.96 -9.27
CA ASN A 47 -9.09 18.88 -8.37
C ASN A 47 -10.43 18.28 -8.81
N ALA A 48 -11.37 19.12 -9.26
CA ALA A 48 -12.65 18.66 -9.78
C ALA A 48 -12.47 17.79 -11.04
N ILE A 49 -11.64 18.23 -11.99
CA ILE A 49 -11.27 17.44 -13.18
C ILE A 49 -10.60 16.12 -12.76
N TYR A 50 -9.68 16.16 -11.80
CA TYR A 50 -8.93 14.99 -11.35
C TYR A 50 -9.81 13.86 -10.84
N TYR A 51 -10.77 14.17 -9.97
CA TYR A 51 -11.73 13.19 -9.45
C TYR A 51 -12.78 12.81 -10.49
N GLU A 52 -13.22 13.74 -11.35
CA GLU A 52 -14.15 13.46 -12.45
C GLU A 52 -13.58 12.38 -13.40
N GLN A 53 -12.30 12.51 -13.79
CA GLN A 53 -11.62 11.52 -14.64
C GLN A 53 -11.59 10.11 -14.01
N ARG A 54 -11.66 10.00 -12.68
CA ARG A 54 -11.61 8.74 -11.92
C ARG A 54 -12.97 8.24 -11.45
N ALA A 55 -14.05 8.91 -11.86
CA ALA A 55 -15.42 8.55 -11.49
C ALA A 55 -15.83 7.15 -11.98
N GLY A 56 -15.02 6.47 -12.79
CA GLY A 56 -15.13 5.06 -13.17
C GLY A 56 -14.97 4.06 -12.01
N ALA A 57 -14.33 4.45 -10.90
CA ALA A 57 -14.22 3.63 -9.70
C ALA A 57 -15.60 3.29 -9.12
N GLY A 58 -15.69 2.15 -8.41
CA GLY A 58 -16.88 1.77 -7.65
C GLY A 58 -17.14 2.76 -6.52
N LEU A 59 -16.07 3.15 -5.82
CA LEU A 59 -16.03 4.19 -4.80
C LEU A 59 -14.74 5.00 -4.96
N ILE A 60 -14.82 6.32 -4.85
CA ILE A 60 -13.68 7.22 -4.65
C ILE A 60 -13.65 7.57 -3.16
N VAL A 61 -12.47 7.50 -2.55
CA VAL A 61 -12.18 8.15 -1.28
C VAL A 61 -11.20 9.27 -1.58
N THR A 62 -11.55 10.50 -1.23
CA THR A 62 -10.72 11.67 -1.51
C THR A 62 -9.35 11.54 -0.87
N GLU A 63 -8.42 12.37 -1.32
CA GLU A 63 -7.28 12.73 -0.49
C GLU A 63 -7.72 13.22 0.90
N ALA A 64 -6.82 13.05 1.87
CA ALA A 64 -7.08 13.37 3.26
C ALA A 64 -7.34 14.88 3.43
N CYS A 65 -8.43 15.24 4.11
CA CYS A 65 -8.90 16.62 4.28
C CYS A 65 -8.84 17.04 5.75
N ALA A 66 -8.12 18.12 6.04
CA ALA A 66 -8.04 18.65 7.40
C ALA A 66 -9.42 19.09 7.92
N ILE A 67 -9.75 18.66 9.14
CA ILE A 67 -11.06 18.94 9.76
C ILE A 67 -11.13 20.27 10.51
N SER A 68 -9.99 20.90 10.75
CA SER A 68 -9.85 22.16 11.48
C SER A 68 -8.48 22.78 11.18
N GLU A 69 -8.28 24.02 11.63
CA GLU A 69 -6.97 24.68 11.59
C GLU A 69 -5.93 23.92 12.42
N GLN A 70 -6.26 23.57 13.67
CA GLN A 70 -5.41 22.75 14.56
C GLN A 70 -5.06 21.38 13.95
N ALA A 71 -5.97 20.82 13.15
CA ALA A 71 -5.77 19.55 12.49
C ALA A 71 -4.75 19.63 11.35
N PHE A 72 -4.51 20.81 10.77
CA PHE A 72 -3.70 20.99 9.56
C PHE A 72 -2.21 20.77 9.80
N GLY A 73 -1.47 20.38 8.77
CA GLY A 73 -0.03 20.10 8.88
C GLY A 73 0.69 19.70 7.59
N TRP A 74 0.02 19.80 6.44
CA TRP A 74 0.56 19.35 5.17
C TRP A 74 0.38 20.42 4.11
N TYR A 75 1.49 21.00 3.66
CA TYR A 75 1.50 22.08 2.67
C TYR A 75 0.80 21.66 1.36
N GLY A 76 -0.19 22.44 0.93
CA GLY A 76 -0.99 22.20 -0.27
C GLY A 76 -2.07 21.13 -0.16
N SER A 77 -2.26 20.51 1.02
CA SER A 77 -3.39 19.60 1.26
C SER A 77 -4.72 20.35 1.36
N PRO A 78 -5.85 19.70 1.01
CA PRO A 78 -7.16 20.31 1.18
C PRO A 78 -7.62 20.32 2.63
N ALA A 79 -8.59 21.18 2.90
CA ALA A 79 -9.32 21.24 4.15
C ALA A 79 -10.85 21.27 3.92
N LEU A 80 -11.62 21.14 5.01
CA LEU A 80 -13.09 21.16 5.00
C LEU A 80 -13.68 21.76 6.30
N TYR A 81 -13.17 22.90 6.74
CA TYR A 81 -13.65 23.62 7.93
C TYR A 81 -14.13 25.05 7.66
N THR A 82 -14.00 25.55 6.42
CA THR A 82 -14.54 26.87 6.00
C THR A 82 -15.60 26.74 4.90
N ASP A 83 -16.42 27.78 4.74
CA ASP A 83 -17.47 27.80 3.71
C ASP A 83 -16.89 27.84 2.28
N GLU A 84 -15.68 28.39 2.12
CA GLU A 84 -14.97 28.39 0.84
C GLU A 84 -14.52 26.99 0.43
N GLN A 85 -13.96 26.24 1.39
CA GLN A 85 -13.59 24.84 1.19
C GLN A 85 -14.82 23.98 0.86
N VAL A 86 -15.97 24.22 1.53
CA VAL A 86 -17.24 23.55 1.19
C VAL A 86 -17.65 23.81 -0.26
N ARG A 87 -17.53 25.06 -0.75
CA ARG A 87 -17.85 25.38 -2.15
C ARG A 87 -16.93 24.65 -3.13
N GLY A 88 -15.62 24.64 -2.89
CA GLY A 88 -14.66 23.91 -3.71
C GLY A 88 -14.96 22.41 -3.77
N TRP A 89 -15.23 21.79 -2.61
CA TRP A 89 -15.59 20.37 -2.55
C TRP A 89 -16.93 20.06 -3.19
N LYS A 90 -17.92 20.95 -3.08
CA LYS A 90 -19.21 20.77 -3.73
C LYS A 90 -19.08 20.63 -5.24
N GLU A 91 -18.23 21.43 -5.87
CA GLU A 91 -17.96 21.32 -7.31
C GLU A 91 -17.35 19.95 -7.66
N VAL A 92 -16.36 19.49 -6.90
CA VAL A 92 -15.76 18.16 -7.07
C VAL A 92 -16.82 17.07 -7.00
N VAL A 93 -17.65 17.07 -5.96
CA VAL A 93 -18.70 16.09 -5.73
C VAL A 93 -19.72 16.09 -6.88
N GLU A 94 -20.19 17.28 -7.29
CA GLU A 94 -21.16 17.42 -8.37
C GLU A 94 -20.64 16.84 -9.70
N ARG A 95 -19.36 17.04 -10.04
CA ARG A 95 -18.78 16.47 -11.27
C ARG A 95 -18.66 14.96 -11.21
N VAL A 96 -18.24 14.41 -10.07
CA VAL A 96 -18.21 12.95 -9.87
C VAL A 96 -19.61 12.35 -9.98
N HIS A 97 -20.62 13.00 -9.36
CA HIS A 97 -22.02 12.55 -9.43
C HIS A 97 -22.60 12.64 -10.84
N LYS A 98 -22.25 13.66 -11.63
CA LYS A 98 -22.66 13.77 -13.05
C LYS A 98 -22.16 12.59 -13.90
N LYS A 99 -21.03 11.97 -13.52
CA LYS A 99 -20.49 10.74 -14.14
C LYS A 99 -21.02 9.44 -13.48
N GLY A 100 -21.96 9.55 -12.55
CA GLY A 100 -22.49 8.42 -11.78
C GLY A 100 -21.49 7.79 -10.82
N GLY A 101 -20.43 8.50 -10.45
CA GLY A 101 -19.46 8.05 -9.44
C GLY A 101 -19.99 8.21 -8.02
N LYS A 102 -19.35 7.50 -7.08
CA LYS A 102 -19.60 7.61 -5.63
C LYS A 102 -18.35 8.09 -4.93
N ILE A 103 -18.50 9.05 -4.03
CA ILE A 103 -17.35 9.72 -3.40
C ILE A 103 -17.55 9.94 -1.91
N PHE A 104 -16.58 9.50 -1.13
CA PHE A 104 -16.46 9.74 0.30
C PHE A 104 -15.30 10.69 0.54
N VAL A 105 -15.43 11.60 1.51
CA VAL A 105 -14.31 12.43 1.97
C VAL A 105 -13.57 11.75 3.10
N GLN A 106 -12.24 11.71 3.04
CA GLN A 106 -11.43 11.25 4.15
C GLN A 106 -11.14 12.40 5.13
N LEU A 107 -11.67 12.31 6.34
CA LEU A 107 -11.50 13.31 7.40
C LEU A 107 -10.19 13.06 8.15
N TRP A 108 -9.41 14.12 8.36
CA TRP A 108 -8.01 14.02 8.78
C TRP A 108 -7.63 15.02 9.87
N HIS A 109 -6.90 14.52 10.87
CA HIS A 109 -6.20 15.34 11.86
C HIS A 109 -4.75 14.84 11.97
N MET A 110 -3.79 15.66 11.53
CA MET A 110 -2.38 15.26 11.37
C MET A 110 -1.69 14.96 12.71
N GLY A 111 -2.14 15.59 13.79
CA GLY A 111 -1.58 15.38 15.13
C GLY A 111 -0.10 15.78 15.16
N ARG A 112 0.78 14.94 15.72
CA ARG A 112 2.22 15.24 15.80
C ARG A 112 2.94 15.38 14.45
N GLN A 113 2.31 14.96 13.35
CA GLN A 113 2.86 15.11 12.00
C GLN A 113 2.44 16.45 11.38
N SER A 114 2.71 17.54 12.09
CA SER A 114 2.44 18.92 11.69
C SER A 114 3.60 19.83 12.09
N HIS A 115 3.59 21.09 11.64
CA HIS A 115 4.63 22.08 11.93
C HIS A 115 4.01 23.33 12.56
N PRO A 116 4.63 23.94 13.59
CA PRO A 116 4.08 25.12 14.28
C PRO A 116 3.73 26.29 13.37
N SER A 117 4.45 26.47 12.25
CA SER A 117 4.19 27.56 11.31
C SER A 117 2.80 27.55 10.68
N PHE A 118 2.06 26.43 10.76
CA PHE A 118 0.68 26.35 10.27
C PHE A 118 -0.34 26.87 11.29
N HIS A 119 0.07 27.16 12.52
CA HIS A 119 -0.83 27.44 13.63
C HIS A 119 -0.50 28.81 14.23
N ASP A 120 -1.50 29.69 14.36
CA ASP A 120 -1.30 31.03 14.93
C ASP A 120 -0.75 31.00 16.36
N ASN A 121 -1.04 29.94 17.12
CA ASN A 121 -0.55 29.73 18.48
C ASN A 121 0.79 28.98 18.54
N ASN A 122 1.37 28.58 17.40
CA ASN A 122 2.57 27.76 17.29
C ASN A 122 2.49 26.41 18.03
N GLU A 123 1.29 25.85 18.23
CA GLU A 123 1.12 24.57 18.92
C GLU A 123 0.78 23.44 17.94
N VAL A 124 1.52 22.34 18.03
CA VAL A 124 1.16 21.05 17.42
C VAL A 124 0.70 20.12 18.54
N VAL A 125 -0.38 19.36 18.32
CA VAL A 125 -0.99 18.50 19.34
C VAL A 125 -0.91 17.00 19.01
N SER A 126 -0.91 16.15 20.02
CA SER A 126 -0.94 14.69 19.89
C SER A 126 -1.56 14.03 21.12
N SER A 127 -1.67 12.70 21.11
CA SER A 127 -2.09 11.92 22.27
C SER A 127 -1.13 12.10 23.46
N SER A 128 0.16 12.26 23.21
CA SER A 128 1.21 12.47 24.22
C SER A 128 2.31 13.39 23.70
N ALA A 129 3.15 13.90 24.59
CA ALA A 129 4.22 14.83 24.26
C ALA A 129 5.39 14.14 23.53
N THR A 130 5.21 13.84 22.25
CA THR A 130 6.14 13.06 21.42
C THR A 130 6.62 13.84 20.19
N LEU A 131 7.79 13.47 19.68
CA LEU A 131 8.40 14.03 18.47
C LEU A 131 8.66 12.87 17.50
N TYR A 132 8.33 13.05 16.22
CA TYR A 132 8.75 12.13 15.17
C TYR A 132 10.11 12.57 14.60
N GLU A 133 11.19 12.19 15.27
CA GLU A 133 12.54 12.73 15.06
C GLU A 133 13.08 12.57 13.63
N THR A 134 12.82 11.41 13.02
CA THR A 134 13.28 11.09 11.66
C THR A 134 12.36 11.62 10.57
N GLY A 135 11.16 12.06 10.93
CA GLY A 135 10.17 12.55 9.98
C GLY A 135 10.53 13.93 9.40
N ARG A 136 10.04 14.18 8.19
CA ARG A 136 10.16 15.46 7.49
C ARG A 136 8.79 15.88 6.97
N THR A 137 8.58 17.20 6.88
CA THR A 137 7.39 17.83 6.29
C THR A 137 7.80 19.10 5.55
N ARG A 138 6.82 19.83 5.02
CA ARG A 138 6.98 21.20 4.52
C ARG A 138 6.32 22.17 5.50
N ASN A 139 6.96 23.31 5.77
CA ASN A 139 6.37 24.39 6.57
C ASN A 139 5.33 25.18 5.74
N VAL A 140 4.80 26.26 6.32
CA VAL A 140 3.80 27.14 5.66
C VAL A 140 4.33 27.82 4.39
N ASN A 141 5.66 27.93 4.24
CA ASN A 141 6.31 28.47 3.05
C ASN A 141 6.67 27.38 2.02
N GLY A 142 6.32 26.12 2.28
CA GLY A 142 6.66 24.99 1.42
C GLY A 142 8.11 24.48 1.58
N GLU A 143 8.87 24.98 2.56
CA GLU A 143 10.26 24.58 2.78
C GLU A 143 10.35 23.26 3.54
N HIS A 144 11.28 22.39 3.14
CA HIS A 144 11.50 21.11 3.81
C HIS A 144 12.08 21.31 5.21
N VAL A 145 11.37 20.83 6.23
CA VAL A 145 11.70 20.96 7.65
C VAL A 145 11.48 19.65 8.41
N GLY A 146 12.04 19.56 9.62
CA GLY A 146 11.71 18.49 10.56
C GLY A 146 10.37 18.73 11.26
N TYR A 147 9.81 17.68 11.86
CA TYR A 147 8.71 17.85 12.80
C TYR A 147 9.20 18.45 14.13
N GLU A 148 8.28 19.06 14.86
CA GLU A 148 8.52 19.55 16.22
C GLU A 148 7.81 18.68 17.26
N ARG A 149 8.20 18.83 18.53
CA ARG A 149 7.60 18.08 19.63
C ARG A 149 6.16 18.56 19.84
N ALA A 150 5.22 17.64 19.68
CA ALA A 150 3.81 17.94 19.93
C ALA A 150 3.54 18.08 21.43
N ARG A 151 2.57 18.93 21.78
CA ARG A 151 1.95 18.99 23.10
C ARG A 151 0.94 17.85 23.25
N ALA A 152 0.87 17.27 24.44
CA ALA A 152 -0.21 16.34 24.75
C ALA A 152 -1.54 17.09 24.89
N LEU A 153 -2.59 16.61 24.22
CA LEU A 153 -3.96 17.08 24.46
C LEU A 153 -4.32 16.86 25.94
N THR A 154 -4.84 17.88 26.60
CA THR A 154 -5.41 17.74 27.94
C THR A 154 -6.76 17.03 27.87
N LEU A 155 -7.21 16.46 28.98
CA LEU A 155 -8.48 15.74 29.05
C LEU A 155 -9.68 16.63 28.64
N ASN A 156 -9.62 17.93 28.95
CA ASN A 156 -10.70 18.87 28.65
C ASN A 156 -10.71 19.32 27.18
N GLU A 157 -9.61 19.17 26.44
CA GLU A 157 -9.52 19.52 25.02
C GLU A 157 -10.07 18.40 24.11
N ILE A 158 -10.05 17.14 24.57
CA ILE A 158 -10.47 15.99 23.75
C ILE A 158 -11.91 16.15 23.23
N PRO A 159 -12.91 16.56 24.04
CA PRO A 159 -14.26 16.80 23.54
C PRO A 159 -14.35 17.86 22.44
N GLU A 160 -13.52 18.91 22.51
CA GLU A 160 -13.47 19.95 21.47
C GLU A 160 -12.86 19.41 20.17
N VAL A 161 -11.83 18.57 20.26
CA VAL A 161 -11.26 17.89 19.08
C VAL A 161 -12.27 16.93 18.46
N VAL A 162 -13.03 16.17 19.27
CA VAL A 162 -14.12 15.31 18.77
C VAL A 162 -15.20 16.13 18.06
N GLU A 163 -15.54 17.31 18.59
CA GLU A 163 -16.50 18.22 17.95
C GLU A 163 -16.01 18.72 16.58
N GLN A 164 -14.69 18.89 16.36
CA GLN A 164 -14.15 19.23 15.04
C GLN A 164 -14.47 18.14 13.99
N TRP A 165 -14.43 16.85 14.36
CA TRP A 165 -14.82 15.76 13.45
C TRP A 165 -16.30 15.83 13.10
N ARG A 166 -17.17 16.08 14.09
CA ARG A 166 -18.61 16.22 13.89
C ARG A 166 -18.95 17.41 12.98
N SER A 167 -18.39 18.58 13.28
CA SER A 167 -18.58 19.81 12.51
C SER A 167 -18.10 19.65 11.07
N CYS A 168 -16.91 19.06 10.85
CA CYS A 168 -16.42 18.77 9.51
C CYS A 168 -17.30 17.74 8.76
N ALA A 169 -17.86 16.75 9.46
CA ALA A 169 -18.84 15.85 8.86
C ALA A 169 -20.13 16.57 8.40
N GLU A 170 -20.58 17.61 9.12
CA GLU A 170 -21.71 18.44 8.66
C GLU A 170 -21.37 19.18 7.36
N ARG A 171 -20.16 19.73 7.29
CA ARG A 171 -19.64 20.40 6.09
C ARG A 171 -19.47 19.44 4.92
N ALA A 172 -19.04 18.20 5.17
CA ALA A 172 -19.00 17.15 4.16
C ALA A 172 -20.40 16.84 3.60
N LYS A 173 -21.40 16.78 4.48
CA LYS A 173 -22.79 16.57 4.08
C LYS A 173 -23.34 17.75 3.28
N GLU A 174 -22.98 18.97 3.65
CA GLU A 174 -23.32 20.19 2.92
C GLU A 174 -22.68 20.23 1.51
N ALA A 175 -21.42 19.81 1.39
CA ALA A 175 -20.73 19.67 0.11
C ALA A 175 -21.31 18.54 -0.77
N GLY A 176 -22.14 17.66 -0.20
CA GLY A 176 -22.89 16.63 -0.92
C GLY A 176 -22.21 15.26 -0.99
N PHE A 177 -21.15 15.02 -0.22
CA PHE A 177 -20.46 13.71 -0.22
C PHE A 177 -21.43 12.56 0.12
N ASP A 178 -21.25 11.42 -0.56
CA ASP A 178 -22.08 10.24 -0.32
C ASP A 178 -21.86 9.67 1.10
N GLY A 179 -20.69 9.90 1.68
CA GLY A 179 -20.28 9.48 3.02
C GLY A 179 -18.91 10.02 3.42
N ILE A 180 -18.37 9.54 4.53
CA ILE A 180 -17.08 9.96 5.08
C ILE A 180 -16.20 8.75 5.43
N GLU A 181 -14.88 8.92 5.40
CA GLU A 181 -13.91 7.98 5.94
C GLU A 181 -13.14 8.64 7.10
N VAL A 182 -13.16 8.03 8.29
CA VAL A 182 -12.37 8.48 9.44
C VAL A 182 -10.94 7.94 9.29
N HIS A 183 -9.96 8.84 9.21
CA HIS A 183 -8.56 8.47 9.05
C HIS A 183 -7.91 8.07 10.39
N ALA A 184 -7.84 6.76 10.66
CA ALA A 184 -7.25 6.14 11.85
C ALA A 184 -5.98 5.34 11.52
N ALA A 185 -5.13 5.90 10.65
CA ALA A 185 -3.96 5.24 10.06
C ALA A 185 -2.82 6.24 9.86
N GLY A 186 -1.67 5.76 9.37
CA GLY A 186 -0.57 6.61 8.89
C GLY A 186 0.10 7.44 9.98
N GLY A 187 -0.05 7.04 11.25
CA GLY A 187 0.53 7.74 12.38
C GLY A 187 -0.07 9.12 12.65
N TYR A 188 -1.29 9.38 12.18
CA TYR A 188 -2.03 10.63 12.46
C TYR A 188 -2.78 10.56 13.79
N LEU A 189 -3.54 11.60 14.17
CA LEU A 189 -3.97 11.78 15.57
C LEU A 189 -4.68 10.55 16.15
N ILE A 190 -5.65 9.96 15.46
CA ILE A 190 -6.34 8.77 15.98
C ILE A 190 -5.37 7.60 16.15
N ASP A 191 -4.52 7.34 15.15
CA ASP A 191 -3.51 6.27 15.22
C ASP A 191 -2.50 6.52 16.37
N GLN A 192 -2.19 7.80 16.66
CA GLN A 192 -1.38 8.21 17.80
C GLN A 192 -2.05 7.92 19.16
N PHE A 193 -3.38 7.87 19.23
CA PHE A 193 -4.08 7.41 20.44
C PHE A 193 -4.09 5.88 20.54
N LEU A 194 -4.26 5.19 19.42
CA LEU A 194 -4.39 3.73 19.37
C LEU A 194 -3.11 2.99 19.77
N GLN A 195 -1.96 3.43 19.26
CA GLN A 195 -0.70 2.70 19.39
C GLN A 195 0.08 3.06 20.66
N SER A 196 0.61 2.04 21.34
CA SER A 196 1.35 2.22 22.60
C SER A 196 2.72 2.87 22.41
N CYS A 197 3.29 2.86 21.19
CA CYS A 197 4.52 3.58 20.88
C CYS A 197 4.36 5.11 20.95
N THR A 198 3.15 5.63 20.82
CA THR A 198 2.86 7.08 20.79
C THR A 198 1.96 7.55 21.91
N SER A 199 1.02 6.71 22.37
CA SER A 199 0.16 7.03 23.51
C SER A 199 0.79 6.58 24.83
N GLN A 200 1.37 7.53 25.57
CA GLN A 200 1.89 7.37 26.93
C GLN A 200 0.93 7.93 28.00
N ARG A 201 -0.35 8.07 27.63
CA ARG A 201 -1.39 8.64 28.49
C ARG A 201 -1.69 7.72 29.68
N THR A 202 -2.03 8.31 30.81
CA THR A 202 -2.41 7.62 32.06
C THR A 202 -3.85 7.91 32.50
N ASP A 203 -4.60 8.67 31.71
CA ASP A 203 -6.00 9.00 31.95
C ASP A 203 -6.94 8.03 31.21
N SER A 204 -8.22 8.40 31.10
CA SER A 204 -9.25 7.58 30.44
C SER A 204 -9.06 7.37 28.93
N TYR A 205 -8.03 7.99 28.33
CA TYR A 205 -7.67 7.83 26.92
C TYR A 205 -6.31 7.12 26.72
N GLY A 206 -5.75 6.53 27.78
CA GLY A 206 -4.46 5.84 27.77
C GLY A 206 -4.40 4.53 28.55
N GLY A 207 -3.28 3.82 28.38
CA GLY A 207 -3.01 2.55 29.05
C GLY A 207 -3.69 1.37 28.37
N SER A 208 -4.91 1.02 28.79
CA SER A 208 -5.63 -0.16 28.29
C SER A 208 -6.08 -0.01 26.83
N PHE A 209 -6.35 -1.13 26.15
CA PHE A 209 -6.90 -1.13 24.78
C PHE A 209 -8.23 -0.35 24.70
N GLU A 210 -9.10 -0.53 25.69
CA GLU A 210 -10.37 0.22 25.79
C GLU A 210 -10.14 1.74 25.81
N ASN A 211 -9.22 2.20 26.67
CA ASN A 211 -8.96 3.63 26.81
C ASN A 211 -8.29 4.21 25.56
N ARG A 212 -7.34 3.49 24.94
CA ARG A 212 -6.71 3.93 23.69
C ARG A 212 -7.69 3.97 22.51
N TYR A 213 -8.63 3.01 22.47
CA TYR A 213 -9.72 2.99 21.50
C TYR A 213 -10.75 4.11 21.73
N ARG A 214 -10.95 4.55 22.97
CA ARG A 214 -11.99 5.51 23.37
C ARG A 214 -12.04 6.77 22.51
N PHE A 215 -10.89 7.31 22.10
CA PHE A 215 -10.86 8.49 21.23
C PHE A 215 -11.47 8.21 19.84
N LEU A 216 -11.17 7.06 19.23
CA LEU A 216 -11.80 6.65 17.98
C LEU A 216 -13.30 6.40 18.18
N ASP A 217 -13.69 5.77 19.30
CA ASP A 217 -15.11 5.53 19.61
C ASP A 217 -15.90 6.85 19.74
N ASP A 218 -15.37 7.82 20.49
CA ASP A 218 -15.97 9.14 20.66
C ASP A 218 -16.12 9.86 19.32
N VAL A 219 -15.10 9.78 18.45
CA VAL A 219 -15.16 10.33 17.08
C VAL A 219 -16.26 9.66 16.26
N ILE A 220 -16.36 8.32 16.31
CA ILE A 220 -17.38 7.56 15.57
C ILE A 220 -18.79 7.91 16.06
N GLU A 221 -19.02 7.95 17.37
CA GLU A 221 -20.29 8.36 17.95
C GLU A 221 -20.67 9.79 17.55
N ALA A 222 -19.71 10.71 17.56
CA ALA A 222 -19.94 12.08 17.13
C ALA A 222 -20.35 12.17 15.65
N VAL A 223 -19.61 11.53 14.73
CA VAL A 223 -19.94 11.61 13.29
C VAL A 223 -21.22 10.84 12.93
N LYS A 224 -21.62 9.82 13.71
CA LYS A 224 -22.90 9.12 13.58
C LYS A 224 -24.12 10.00 13.86
N THR A 225 -23.94 11.14 14.53
CA THR A 225 -25.02 12.14 14.67
C THR A 225 -25.33 12.87 13.36
N VAL A 226 -24.41 12.83 12.39
CA VAL A 226 -24.49 13.56 11.12
C VAL A 226 -24.77 12.62 9.94
N TYR A 227 -24.01 11.53 9.84
CA TYR A 227 -24.17 10.50 8.82
C TYR A 227 -24.73 9.21 9.42
N PRO A 228 -25.61 8.49 8.71
CA PRO A 228 -25.96 7.14 9.12
C PRO A 228 -24.70 6.25 9.12
N ALA A 229 -24.65 5.27 10.02
CA ALA A 229 -23.46 4.40 10.18
C ALA A 229 -23.02 3.74 8.87
N ASP A 230 -23.95 3.35 8.00
CA ASP A 230 -23.71 2.78 6.68
C ASP A 230 -23.22 3.79 5.62
N ARG A 231 -22.77 4.97 6.05
CA ARG A 231 -22.05 6.00 5.27
C ARG A 231 -20.74 6.44 5.93
N ILE A 232 -20.30 5.74 6.97
CA ILE A 232 -19.08 6.03 7.70
C ILE A 232 -18.13 4.86 7.51
N GLY A 233 -16.96 5.11 6.92
CA GLY A 233 -15.84 4.18 6.84
C GLY A 233 -14.75 4.52 7.85
N VAL A 234 -13.91 3.55 8.19
CA VAL A 234 -12.69 3.76 9.01
C VAL A 234 -11.50 3.14 8.28
N ARG A 235 -10.38 3.86 8.22
CA ARG A 235 -9.13 3.33 7.66
C ARG A 235 -8.06 3.13 8.73
N THR A 236 -7.44 1.95 8.75
CA THR A 236 -6.34 1.57 9.64
C THR A 236 -5.10 1.09 8.88
N ALA A 237 -3.93 1.19 9.50
CA ALA A 237 -2.66 0.72 8.94
C ALA A 237 -1.81 0.02 10.02
N PRO A 238 -2.27 -1.12 10.56
CA PRO A 238 -1.68 -1.75 11.74
C PRO A 238 -0.20 -2.14 11.56
N ASN A 239 0.20 -2.39 10.31
CA ASN A 239 1.51 -2.90 9.93
C ASN A 239 2.51 -1.82 9.52
N SER A 240 2.05 -0.56 9.34
CA SER A 240 2.88 0.50 8.76
C SER A 240 3.78 1.16 9.81
N PRO A 241 5.09 1.34 9.54
CA PRO A 241 6.00 2.13 10.36
C PRO A 241 5.91 3.63 10.06
N TYR A 242 5.14 4.03 9.02
CA TYR A 242 5.00 5.41 8.61
C TYR A 242 4.50 6.28 9.78
N GLY A 243 5.08 7.48 9.94
CA GLY A 243 4.81 8.35 11.09
C GLY A 243 5.53 7.94 12.38
N GLY A 244 6.48 7.00 12.31
CA GLY A 244 7.17 6.43 13.46
C GLY A 244 6.25 5.53 14.29
N MET A 245 5.42 4.73 13.58
CA MET A 245 4.44 3.82 14.16
C MET A 245 4.98 2.39 14.28
N GLY A 246 4.23 1.54 14.97
CA GLY A 246 4.55 0.14 15.24
C GLY A 246 4.72 -0.11 16.74
N SER A 247 3.92 -1.04 17.26
CA SER A 247 3.97 -1.46 18.67
C SER A 247 3.93 -2.98 18.78
N GLU A 248 4.46 -3.54 19.88
CA GLU A 248 4.45 -4.98 20.14
C GLU A 248 3.02 -5.54 20.31
N ASP A 249 2.10 -4.69 20.79
CA ASP A 249 0.70 -5.03 21.03
C ASP A 249 -0.24 -4.66 19.86
N ASN A 250 0.29 -4.29 18.68
CA ASN A 250 -0.52 -3.87 17.54
C ASN A 250 -1.47 -4.97 17.04
N ALA A 251 -1.04 -6.24 17.03
CA ALA A 251 -1.89 -7.35 16.60
C ALA A 251 -3.16 -7.46 17.45
N GLU A 252 -3.00 -7.41 18.76
CA GLU A 252 -4.10 -7.47 19.72
C GLU A 252 -4.91 -6.17 19.75
N MET A 253 -4.24 -5.02 19.72
CA MET A 253 -4.87 -3.71 19.74
C MET A 253 -5.78 -3.52 18.52
N PHE A 254 -5.29 -3.79 17.31
CA PHE A 254 -6.11 -3.62 16.10
C PHE A 254 -7.17 -4.70 15.95
N THR A 255 -6.94 -5.92 16.45
CA THR A 255 -8.02 -6.93 16.57
C THR A 255 -9.14 -6.40 17.48
N TYR A 256 -8.80 -5.84 18.64
CA TYR A 256 -9.77 -5.22 19.56
C TYR A 256 -10.51 -4.05 18.89
N VAL A 257 -9.80 -3.18 18.18
CA VAL A 257 -10.41 -2.06 17.41
C VAL A 257 -11.42 -2.60 16.40
N TYR A 258 -11.08 -3.64 15.64
CA TYR A 258 -11.98 -4.20 14.62
C TYR A 258 -13.22 -4.85 15.24
N GLU A 259 -13.07 -5.55 16.37
CA GLU A 259 -14.19 -6.11 17.12
C GLU A 259 -15.14 -5.03 17.65
N ARG A 260 -14.61 -3.92 18.16
CA ARG A 260 -15.41 -2.79 18.65
C ARG A 260 -16.08 -2.03 17.51
N LEU A 261 -15.37 -1.72 16.43
CA LEU A 261 -15.94 -1.09 15.23
C LEU A 261 -17.07 -1.94 14.61
N SER A 262 -17.00 -3.26 14.76
CA SER A 262 -18.03 -4.22 14.34
C SER A 262 -19.41 -3.94 14.95
N GLU A 263 -19.45 -3.31 16.12
CA GLU A 263 -20.69 -3.04 16.88
C GLU A 263 -21.44 -1.81 16.35
N HIS A 264 -20.79 -0.99 15.52
CA HIS A 264 -21.33 0.29 15.05
C HIS A 264 -22.18 0.20 13.77
N GLY A 265 -22.08 -0.90 13.01
CA GLY A 265 -22.77 -1.04 11.72
C GLY A 265 -22.24 -0.10 10.62
N LEU A 266 -20.92 0.11 10.61
CA LEU A 266 -20.22 1.01 9.69
C LEU A 266 -20.32 0.56 8.23
N ALA A 267 -20.15 1.51 7.30
CA ALA A 267 -20.13 1.25 5.86
C ALA A 267 -19.00 0.27 5.51
N TYR A 268 -17.79 0.51 6.05
CA TYR A 268 -16.64 -0.37 5.83
C TYR A 268 -15.51 -0.14 6.83
N LEU A 269 -14.60 -1.11 6.89
CA LEU A 269 -13.25 -1.00 7.43
C LEU A 269 -12.23 -1.15 6.29
N ALA A 270 -11.36 -0.17 6.11
CA ALA A 270 -10.25 -0.23 5.16
C ALA A 270 -8.93 -0.52 5.88
N ILE A 271 -8.20 -1.54 5.43
CA ILE A 271 -6.92 -1.94 6.00
C ILE A 271 -5.81 -1.86 4.95
N LEU A 272 -4.64 -1.38 5.35
CA LEU A 272 -3.39 -1.61 4.60
C LEU A 272 -2.90 -3.02 4.92
N ASP A 273 -3.02 -3.91 3.94
CA ASP A 273 -2.87 -5.35 4.11
C ASP A 273 -1.42 -5.81 4.28
N GLY A 274 -1.19 -6.72 5.23
CA GLY A 274 -0.03 -7.61 5.25
C GLY A 274 1.36 -6.97 5.32
N TRP A 275 2.34 -7.80 4.98
CA TRP A 275 3.78 -7.56 5.11
C TRP A 275 4.34 -6.68 3.97
N GLU A 276 3.99 -6.98 2.72
CA GLU A 276 4.62 -6.39 1.52
C GLU A 276 3.71 -5.43 0.74
N GLY A 277 4.32 -4.42 0.12
CA GLY A 277 3.69 -3.54 -0.85
C GLY A 277 4.75 -3.00 -1.80
N VAL A 278 4.50 -3.08 -3.10
CA VAL A 278 5.44 -2.62 -4.13
C VAL A 278 5.70 -1.12 -3.95
N GLY A 279 6.97 -0.72 -3.78
CA GLY A 279 7.51 0.64 -3.84
C GLY A 279 8.08 1.19 -2.53
N VAL A 280 8.98 2.16 -2.68
CA VAL A 280 10.20 2.46 -1.89
C VAL A 280 10.04 2.79 -0.40
N ASP A 281 8.84 2.79 0.21
CA ASP A 281 8.66 3.38 1.57
C ASP A 281 7.56 2.77 2.46
N ALA A 282 7.21 1.48 2.33
CA ALA A 282 6.22 0.87 3.24
C ALA A 282 6.63 -0.52 3.73
N HIS A 283 7.74 -0.57 4.44
CA HIS A 283 8.18 -1.73 5.20
C HIS A 283 7.16 -2.13 6.27
N TYR A 284 7.26 -3.35 6.76
CA TYR A 284 6.57 -3.80 7.96
C TYR A 284 7.29 -3.28 9.22
N HIS A 285 6.57 -2.84 10.24
CA HIS A 285 7.20 -2.26 11.45
C HIS A 285 7.98 -3.27 12.32
N GLY A 286 7.86 -4.58 12.09
CA GLY A 286 8.74 -5.59 12.70
C GLY A 286 8.51 -5.87 14.20
N LYS A 287 7.41 -5.43 14.81
CA LYS A 287 7.21 -5.51 16.28
C LYS A 287 6.25 -6.61 16.75
N CYS A 288 5.36 -7.10 15.90
CA CYS A 288 4.43 -8.18 16.25
C CYS A 288 4.29 -9.17 15.07
N ARG A 289 3.20 -9.94 14.99
CA ARG A 289 2.80 -10.59 13.73
C ARG A 289 2.04 -9.57 12.85
N PRO A 290 2.17 -9.60 11.51
CA PRO A 290 1.39 -8.73 10.65
C PRO A 290 -0.10 -9.09 10.74
N LEU A 291 -0.97 -8.08 10.70
CA LEU A 291 -2.40 -8.29 10.45
C LEU A 291 -2.66 -8.33 8.95
N THR A 292 -3.54 -9.22 8.55
CA THR A 292 -3.98 -9.36 7.17
C THR A 292 -5.40 -8.86 6.99
N THR A 293 -5.82 -8.68 5.75
CA THR A 293 -7.23 -8.45 5.43
C THR A 293 -8.12 -9.58 5.98
N PHE A 294 -7.63 -10.83 6.03
CA PHE A 294 -8.36 -11.94 6.64
C PHE A 294 -8.57 -11.75 8.15
N ASP A 295 -7.57 -11.28 8.90
CA ASP A 295 -7.73 -10.93 10.32
C ASP A 295 -8.82 -9.86 10.50
N ALA A 296 -8.78 -8.81 9.66
CA ALA A 296 -9.80 -7.76 9.67
C ALA A 296 -11.20 -8.31 9.37
N LYS A 297 -11.33 -9.16 8.34
CA LYS A 297 -12.60 -9.77 7.94
C LYS A 297 -13.18 -10.69 9.00
N LYS A 298 -12.34 -11.37 9.78
CA LYS A 298 -12.76 -12.23 10.89
C LYS A 298 -13.30 -11.42 12.07
N ALA A 299 -12.67 -10.29 12.39
CA ALA A 299 -13.03 -9.47 13.55
C ALA A 299 -14.18 -8.48 13.26
N PHE A 300 -14.21 -7.90 12.06
CA PHE A 300 -15.17 -6.89 11.64
C PHE A 300 -16.32 -7.49 10.81
N LYS A 301 -17.56 -7.39 11.33
CA LYS A 301 -18.79 -7.99 10.75
C LYS A 301 -19.44 -7.07 9.71
N GLY A 302 -18.64 -6.55 8.79
CA GLY A 302 -19.09 -5.65 7.73
C GLY A 302 -18.26 -5.79 6.46
N THR A 303 -18.29 -4.74 5.64
CA THR A 303 -17.49 -4.65 4.42
C THR A 303 -16.03 -4.33 4.76
N VAL A 304 -15.09 -5.11 4.22
CA VAL A 304 -13.65 -4.88 4.35
C VAL A 304 -13.06 -4.48 3.00
N ILE A 305 -12.28 -3.41 3.01
CA ILE A 305 -11.51 -2.92 1.87
C ILE A 305 -10.03 -3.32 2.05
N ALA A 306 -9.54 -4.22 1.20
CA ALA A 306 -8.11 -4.54 1.12
C ALA A 306 -7.36 -3.43 0.36
N ASN A 307 -6.19 -3.02 0.85
CA ASN A 307 -5.31 -2.07 0.18
C ASN A 307 -3.87 -2.56 0.25
N LYS A 308 -2.97 -1.95 -0.54
CA LYS A 308 -1.51 -2.19 -0.62
C LYS A 308 -1.13 -3.28 -1.62
N GLY A 309 -0.44 -2.90 -2.70
CA GLY A 309 0.25 -3.84 -3.60
C GLY A 309 -0.61 -4.70 -4.54
N TYR A 310 -1.93 -4.55 -4.52
CA TYR A 310 -2.82 -5.37 -5.35
C TYR A 310 -2.69 -5.09 -6.86
N SER A 311 -2.69 -6.17 -7.65
CA SER A 311 -2.92 -6.17 -9.09
C SER A 311 -4.38 -6.52 -9.37
N ARG A 312 -4.81 -6.48 -10.64
CA ARG A 312 -6.16 -6.96 -11.03
C ARG A 312 -6.41 -8.38 -10.53
N ASP A 313 -5.47 -9.28 -10.78
CA ASP A 313 -5.68 -10.72 -10.58
C ASP A 313 -5.55 -11.09 -9.10
N THR A 314 -4.64 -10.45 -8.34
CA THR A 314 -4.60 -10.65 -6.88
C THR A 314 -5.81 -10.03 -6.18
N ALA A 315 -6.36 -8.93 -6.72
CA ALA A 315 -7.61 -8.35 -6.23
C ALA A 315 -8.80 -9.27 -6.48
N GLU A 316 -8.90 -9.92 -7.64
CA GLU A 316 -9.93 -10.95 -7.86
C GLU A 316 -9.75 -12.13 -6.88
N GLY A 317 -8.51 -12.57 -6.64
CA GLY A 317 -8.20 -13.62 -5.69
C GLY A 317 -8.71 -13.34 -4.28
N VAL A 318 -8.43 -12.14 -3.73
CA VAL A 318 -8.85 -11.77 -2.36
C VAL A 318 -10.36 -11.59 -2.22
N LEU A 319 -11.04 -11.18 -3.30
CA LEU A 319 -12.50 -11.10 -3.32
C LEU A 319 -13.14 -12.48 -3.36
N ARG A 320 -12.59 -13.41 -4.17
CA ARG A 320 -13.12 -14.78 -4.30
C ARG A 320 -12.89 -15.63 -3.05
N SER A 321 -11.81 -15.40 -2.32
CA SER A 321 -11.58 -16.08 -1.03
C SER A 321 -12.52 -15.60 0.07
N GLY A 322 -13.17 -14.45 -0.12
CA GLY A 322 -14.00 -13.79 0.88
C GLY A 322 -13.21 -13.03 1.93
N SER A 323 -11.87 -12.90 1.76
CA SER A 323 -11.01 -12.13 2.68
C SER A 323 -11.27 -10.63 2.59
N ALA A 324 -11.76 -10.11 1.47
CA ALA A 324 -12.25 -8.73 1.31
C ALA A 324 -13.53 -8.69 0.48
N ASP A 325 -14.25 -7.56 0.54
CA ASP A 325 -15.41 -7.29 -0.31
C ASP A 325 -15.13 -6.22 -1.37
N LEU A 326 -14.12 -5.37 -1.14
CA LEU A 326 -13.65 -4.30 -2.01
C LEU A 326 -12.11 -4.26 -2.01
N VAL A 327 -11.50 -3.74 -3.08
CA VAL A 327 -10.04 -3.57 -3.17
C VAL A 327 -9.68 -2.15 -3.61
N GLY A 328 -8.79 -1.52 -2.83
CA GLY A 328 -8.30 -0.16 -3.04
C GLY A 328 -7.02 -0.11 -3.86
N PHE A 329 -7.04 0.75 -4.88
CA PHE A 329 -5.90 1.07 -5.74
C PHE A 329 -5.58 2.55 -5.60
N ALA A 330 -4.30 2.90 -5.43
CA ALA A 330 -3.84 4.27 -5.27
C ALA A 330 -2.96 4.67 -6.46
N ARG A 331 -1.71 4.21 -6.47
CA ARG A 331 -0.70 4.57 -7.47
C ARG A 331 -1.12 4.23 -8.90
N MET A 332 -1.83 3.11 -9.10
CA MET A 332 -2.36 2.75 -10.42
C MET A 332 -3.40 3.75 -10.91
N PHE A 333 -4.32 4.21 -10.06
CA PHE A 333 -5.29 5.26 -10.43
C PHE A 333 -4.64 6.62 -10.65
N MET A 334 -3.54 6.92 -9.96
CA MET A 334 -2.81 8.16 -10.20
C MET A 334 -2.35 8.24 -11.66
N ALA A 335 -1.80 7.16 -12.21
CA ALA A 335 -1.38 7.09 -13.62
C ALA A 335 -2.51 6.72 -14.62
N ASN A 336 -3.57 6.05 -14.17
CA ASN A 336 -4.62 5.48 -15.01
C ASN A 336 -6.02 5.89 -14.51
N PRO A 337 -6.58 7.02 -14.97
CA PRO A 337 -7.92 7.44 -14.56
C PRO A 337 -9.02 6.44 -14.96
N ASP A 338 -8.82 5.74 -16.08
CA ASP A 338 -9.67 4.68 -16.63
C ASP A 338 -9.29 3.26 -16.14
N LEU A 339 -8.65 3.13 -14.95
CA LEU A 339 -8.13 1.84 -14.45
C LEU A 339 -9.15 0.70 -14.49
N VAL A 340 -10.42 1.00 -14.18
CA VAL A 340 -11.51 0.01 -14.22
C VAL A 340 -11.68 -0.57 -15.62
N ASP A 341 -11.70 0.28 -16.64
CA ASP A 341 -11.86 -0.17 -18.03
C ASP A 341 -10.59 -0.86 -18.52
N ARG A 342 -9.41 -0.43 -18.08
CA ARG A 342 -8.14 -1.15 -18.31
C ARG A 342 -8.22 -2.58 -17.81
N PHE A 343 -8.63 -2.77 -16.57
CA PHE A 343 -8.75 -4.10 -15.96
C PHE A 343 -9.79 -4.97 -16.65
N LYS A 344 -10.97 -4.41 -16.97
CA LYS A 344 -12.05 -5.14 -17.65
C LYS A 344 -11.66 -5.65 -19.03
N ASN A 345 -10.93 -4.84 -19.78
CA ASN A 345 -10.60 -5.17 -21.17
C ASN A 345 -9.19 -5.78 -21.33
N ASP A 346 -8.48 -6.02 -20.22
CA ASP A 346 -7.09 -6.47 -20.24
C ASP A 346 -6.17 -5.57 -21.09
N TRP A 347 -6.41 -4.26 -20.99
CA TRP A 347 -5.64 -3.27 -21.70
C TRP A 347 -4.35 -2.92 -20.91
N PRO A 348 -3.23 -2.60 -21.59
CA PRO A 348 -1.98 -2.23 -20.93
C PRO A 348 -2.17 -1.08 -19.94
N LEU A 349 -1.46 -1.13 -18.80
CA LEU A 349 -1.44 -0.04 -17.84
C LEU A 349 -0.35 0.97 -18.23
N THR A 350 -0.65 2.25 -18.06
CA THR A 350 0.40 3.27 -18.00
C THR A 350 1.30 2.97 -16.81
N PRO A 351 2.65 3.07 -16.97
CA PRO A 351 3.59 2.93 -15.87
C PRO A 351 3.21 3.77 -14.66
N LEU A 352 3.61 3.32 -13.47
CA LEU A 352 3.42 4.12 -12.27
C LEU A 352 4.14 5.45 -12.42
N MET A 353 3.54 6.53 -11.89
CA MET A 353 4.15 7.85 -11.97
C MET A 353 5.46 7.88 -11.17
N ASP A 354 6.34 8.79 -11.57
CA ASP A 354 7.54 9.09 -10.79
C ASP A 354 7.17 9.77 -9.47
N TYR A 355 8.02 9.56 -8.47
CA TYR A 355 7.78 9.99 -7.09
C TYR A 355 7.55 11.51 -6.97
N GLU A 356 8.22 12.30 -7.80
CA GLU A 356 8.08 13.76 -7.82
C GLU A 356 6.66 14.24 -8.14
N PHE A 357 5.85 13.43 -8.82
CA PHE A 357 4.47 13.78 -9.16
C PHE A 357 3.47 13.42 -8.06
N PHE A 358 3.91 12.76 -6.98
CA PHE A 358 2.98 12.23 -6.00
C PHE A 358 2.32 13.35 -5.18
N TRP A 359 3.10 14.31 -4.66
CA TRP A 359 2.59 15.35 -3.76
C TRP A 359 3.37 16.68 -3.86
N ASP A 360 3.77 17.08 -5.06
CA ASP A 360 4.43 18.36 -5.26
C ASP A 360 3.46 19.45 -5.75
N PRO A 361 3.13 20.48 -4.94
CA PRO A 361 2.28 21.59 -5.36
C PRO A 361 2.82 22.38 -6.55
N VAL A 362 4.14 22.41 -6.76
CA VAL A 362 4.76 23.23 -7.81
C VAL A 362 4.50 22.66 -9.21
N LYS A 363 4.21 21.37 -9.32
CA LYS A 363 3.95 20.67 -10.58
C LYS A 363 2.60 21.00 -11.23
N GLY A 364 1.73 21.80 -10.58
CA GLY A 364 0.53 22.36 -11.20
C GLY A 364 -0.49 21.32 -11.71
N ASP A 365 -0.57 21.11 -13.03
CA ASP A 365 -1.45 20.10 -13.66
C ASP A 365 -0.70 18.84 -14.12
N GLU A 366 0.63 18.94 -14.23
CA GLU A 366 1.52 17.88 -14.66
C GLU A 366 1.49 16.70 -13.67
N GLY A 367 1.38 15.48 -14.21
CA GLY A 367 1.23 14.26 -13.41
C GLY A 367 -0.05 14.24 -12.56
N TYR A 368 -1.02 15.11 -12.85
CA TYR A 368 -2.29 15.22 -12.14
C TYR A 368 -3.46 15.00 -13.09
N ILE A 369 -3.70 15.96 -13.99
CA ILE A 369 -4.81 15.91 -14.98
C ILE A 369 -4.32 15.83 -16.43
N THR A 370 -3.06 16.14 -16.71
CA THR A 370 -2.44 16.10 -18.05
C THR A 370 -1.67 14.79 -18.29
N LEU A 371 -2.36 13.66 -18.18
CA LEU A 371 -1.76 12.35 -18.39
C LEU A 371 -1.68 12.04 -19.90
N SER A 372 -0.50 12.23 -20.50
CA SER A 372 -0.23 12.06 -21.94
C SER A 372 -0.69 10.70 -22.52
N ASN A 373 -0.69 9.64 -21.69
CA ASN A 373 -1.08 8.29 -22.10
C ASN A 373 -2.56 7.94 -21.85
N PHE A 374 -3.36 8.87 -21.31
CA PHE A 374 -4.80 8.68 -21.10
C PHE A 374 -5.58 8.75 -22.42
N LEU A 375 -5.09 9.51 -23.40
CA LEU A 375 -5.76 9.73 -24.69
C LEU A 375 -5.53 8.60 -25.71
N SER A 376 -4.68 7.61 -25.44
CA SER A 376 -4.30 6.57 -26.40
C SER A 376 -5.36 5.45 -26.62
N ARG A 377 -6.62 5.69 -26.25
CA ARG A 377 -7.74 4.80 -26.61
C ARG A 377 -8.88 5.53 -27.31
N ALA A 378 -8.67 5.76 -28.59
CA ALA A 378 -9.71 5.62 -29.59
C ALA A 378 -9.03 5.04 -30.85
N ASP A 379 -9.24 3.74 -31.08
CA ASP A 379 -9.09 3.01 -32.35
C ASP A 379 -8.14 3.58 -33.42
N GLY A 380 -6.92 3.05 -33.55
CA GLY A 380 -6.22 2.98 -34.85
C GLY A 380 -6.20 4.24 -35.74
N VAL A 381 -6.19 5.44 -35.18
CA VAL A 381 -5.99 6.69 -35.92
C VAL A 381 -4.50 7.03 -35.90
N GLU A 382 -3.92 7.17 -37.09
CA GLU A 382 -2.59 7.74 -37.29
C GLU A 382 -2.49 9.08 -36.56
N ASP A 383 -1.39 9.24 -35.84
CA ASP A 383 -0.76 10.49 -35.43
C ASP A 383 -1.44 11.78 -35.94
N LEU A 384 -2.26 12.41 -35.09
CA LEU A 384 -2.73 13.77 -35.31
C LEU A 384 -1.80 14.79 -34.64
N SER A 385 -0.49 14.59 -34.76
CA SER A 385 0.46 15.71 -34.74
C SER A 385 0.55 16.33 -36.14
N HIS A 386 -0.57 16.92 -36.62
CA HIS A 386 -0.68 17.96 -37.66
C HIS A 386 -2.08 17.94 -38.31
N ALA A 387 -3.07 18.49 -37.61
CA ALA A 387 -4.27 19.06 -38.25
C ALA A 387 -4.92 20.06 -37.28
N GLN A 388 -4.39 21.28 -37.25
CA GLN A 388 -5.14 22.44 -36.79
C GLN A 388 -5.99 22.91 -37.98
N ASP A 389 -7.27 22.54 -38.00
CA ASP A 389 -8.25 23.21 -38.86
C ASP A 389 -8.83 24.41 -38.08
N GLU A 390 -8.49 25.61 -38.55
CA GLU A 390 -8.81 26.93 -38.02
C GLU A 390 -10.30 27.36 -38.10
N GLU A 391 -11.26 26.47 -38.35
CA GLU A 391 -12.62 26.91 -38.72
C GLU A 391 -13.72 26.85 -37.65
N GLU A 392 -13.53 26.17 -36.51
CA GLU A 392 -14.60 26.06 -35.48
C GLU A 392 -14.47 27.02 -34.28
N LEU A 393 -13.34 27.70 -34.10
CA LEU A 393 -13.16 28.77 -33.11
C LEU A 393 -13.76 30.13 -33.53
N SER A 394 -14.30 30.22 -34.74
CA SER A 394 -14.89 31.46 -35.32
C SER A 394 -16.38 31.65 -34.99
N SER A 395 -17.04 30.66 -34.38
CA SER A 395 -18.50 30.71 -34.13
C SER A 395 -18.90 31.23 -32.74
N TRP A 396 -17.97 31.35 -31.80
CA TRP A 396 -18.23 31.87 -30.44
C TRP A 396 -17.93 33.38 -30.30
N ASP A 397 -17.03 33.92 -31.12
CA ASP A 397 -16.70 35.36 -31.13
C ASP A 397 -17.71 36.24 -31.92
N LYS A 398 -18.71 35.61 -32.58
CA LYS A 398 -19.75 36.34 -33.33
C LYS A 398 -21.01 36.66 -32.52
N ALA A 399 -21.18 36.08 -31.34
CA ALA A 399 -22.38 36.26 -30.52
C ALA A 399 -22.30 37.45 -29.54
N GLU A 400 -21.14 38.09 -29.37
CA GLU A 400 -20.99 39.29 -28.50
C GLU A 400 -20.93 40.62 -29.26
N SER A 401 -21.04 40.61 -30.60
CA SER A 401 -20.98 41.84 -31.42
C SER A 401 -22.34 42.53 -31.69
N GLU A 402 -23.45 41.97 -31.20
CA GLU A 402 -24.80 42.53 -31.42
C GLU A 402 -25.54 42.77 -30.09
N ASN A 403 -25.06 43.70 -29.26
CA ASN A 403 -25.93 44.52 -28.42
C ASN A 403 -25.18 45.74 -27.85
N LYS A 404 -25.18 46.84 -28.60
CA LYS A 404 -24.85 48.18 -28.11
C LYS A 404 -26.11 48.83 -27.50
N ILE A 405 -26.10 49.17 -26.21
CA ILE A 405 -26.72 50.38 -25.66
C ILE A 405 -25.85 50.95 -24.51
N ASP A 406 -24.92 51.81 -24.91
CA ASP A 406 -24.65 53.21 -24.51
C ASP A 406 -24.59 53.72 -23.03
N MET A 407 -23.53 54.54 -22.82
CA MET A 407 -23.27 55.63 -21.85
C MET A 407 -22.84 55.28 -20.40
N LYS A 408 -21.79 55.85 -19.79
CA LYS A 408 -21.08 57.14 -20.00
C LYS A 408 -19.72 57.17 -19.27
N LEU A 409 -18.79 57.97 -19.80
CA LEU A 409 -17.42 58.31 -19.33
C LEU A 409 -17.37 59.42 -18.26
N GLU A 410 -16.25 59.50 -17.53
CA GLU A 410 -15.46 60.70 -17.11
C GLU A 410 -14.12 60.17 -16.51
N ASP A 411 -12.97 60.32 -17.19
CA ASP A 411 -11.93 61.40 -17.10
C ASP A 411 -11.12 61.31 -15.78
N ASP A 412 -9.79 61.41 -15.64
CA ASP A 412 -8.60 61.78 -16.42
C ASP A 412 -7.38 61.28 -15.61
N VAL A 413 -6.24 60.93 -16.22
CA VAL A 413 -4.83 61.30 -15.83
C VAL A 413 -3.87 60.76 -16.90
N GLU A 414 -3.07 61.64 -17.51
CA GLU A 414 -2.00 61.34 -18.49
C GLU A 414 -0.68 60.82 -17.86
N PRO A 415 0.19 60.11 -18.62
CA PRO A 415 1.44 59.55 -18.14
C PRO A 415 2.67 60.42 -18.43
N GLU A 416 3.53 60.63 -17.43
CA GLU A 416 4.89 61.19 -17.62
C GLU A 416 5.91 60.08 -17.92
N GLN A 417 6.70 60.31 -18.97
CA GLN A 417 7.87 59.53 -19.38
C GLN A 417 9.12 59.98 -18.63
N LEU A 418 9.95 59.06 -18.12
CA LEU A 418 11.38 59.23 -17.81
C LEU A 418 12.08 57.85 -17.89
N THR A 419 12.65 57.50 -19.05
CA THR A 419 14.10 57.37 -19.36
C THR A 419 14.83 56.17 -18.76
N ASP A 420 15.32 55.31 -19.68
CA ASP A 420 16.32 54.26 -19.48
C ASP A 420 17.58 54.75 -18.75
N GLN A 421 18.04 54.01 -17.74
CA GLN A 421 19.44 53.58 -17.57
C GLN A 421 19.60 52.64 -16.35
N ASP A 422 20.48 51.65 -16.53
CA ASP A 422 21.06 50.68 -15.58
C ASP A 422 20.34 49.32 -15.41
N GLU A 423 20.63 48.40 -16.34
CA GLU A 423 20.53 46.95 -16.16
C GLU A 423 21.72 46.46 -15.28
N ASP A 424 21.44 45.96 -14.08
CA ASP A 424 22.39 45.11 -13.32
C ASP A 424 22.15 43.62 -13.69
N PRO A 425 23.21 42.80 -13.84
CA PRO A 425 23.06 41.39 -14.23
C PRO A 425 22.56 40.53 -13.05
N PRO A 426 21.91 39.38 -13.30
CA PRO A 426 21.43 38.51 -12.25
C PRO A 426 22.60 37.93 -11.43
N TYR A 427 22.45 37.98 -10.11
CA TYR A 427 23.38 37.45 -9.13
C TYR A 427 23.68 35.96 -9.36
N GLU A 428 24.83 35.65 -9.97
CA GLU A 428 25.40 34.31 -9.96
C GLU A 428 25.89 33.96 -8.54
N ARG A 429 25.11 33.15 -7.83
CA ARG A 429 25.56 32.54 -6.57
C ARG A 429 26.73 31.60 -6.87
N LYS A 430 27.93 31.95 -6.42
CA LYS A 430 29.10 31.05 -6.46
C LYS A 430 28.86 29.88 -5.51
N LEU A 431 28.72 28.68 -6.09
CA LEU A 431 28.61 27.42 -5.37
C LEU A 431 29.81 27.21 -4.44
N SER A 432 29.52 26.79 -3.20
CA SER A 432 30.56 26.39 -2.25
C SER A 432 31.38 25.22 -2.82
N PRO A 433 32.64 25.03 -2.38
CA PRO A 433 33.45 23.90 -2.82
C PRO A 433 32.77 22.54 -2.58
N ARG A 434 31.93 22.43 -1.55
CA ARG A 434 31.14 21.22 -1.23
C ARG A 434 29.99 20.97 -2.21
N GLU A 435 29.28 22.03 -2.61
CA GLU A 435 28.19 21.94 -3.61
C GLU A 435 28.74 21.64 -5.01
N ARG A 436 29.93 22.17 -5.35
CA ARG A 436 30.62 21.81 -6.61
C ARG A 436 31.05 20.35 -6.63
N LEU A 437 31.58 19.83 -5.52
CA LEU A 437 31.97 18.42 -5.42
C LEU A 437 30.76 17.50 -5.57
N ALA A 438 29.63 17.82 -4.91
CA ALA A 438 28.40 17.05 -5.00
C ALA A 438 27.80 17.06 -6.42
N MET A 439 27.82 18.20 -7.11
CA MET A 439 27.38 18.29 -8.51
C MET A 439 28.34 17.56 -9.47
N GLU A 440 29.65 17.61 -9.23
CA GLU A 440 30.63 16.86 -10.03
C GLU A 440 30.49 15.34 -9.83
N GLU A 441 30.16 14.88 -8.61
CA GLU A 441 29.85 13.48 -8.31
C GLU A 441 28.52 13.02 -8.95
N GLU A 442 27.48 13.86 -8.89
CA GLU A 442 26.19 13.64 -9.55
C GLU A 442 26.34 13.57 -11.08
N GLU A 443 27.06 14.51 -11.70
CA GLU A 443 27.33 14.48 -13.14
C GLU A 443 28.21 13.30 -13.56
N ARG A 444 29.10 12.83 -12.67
CA ARG A 444 29.91 11.64 -12.91
C ARG A 444 29.05 10.38 -12.84
N TRP A 445 28.08 10.34 -11.92
CA TRP A 445 27.11 9.26 -11.78
C TRP A 445 26.12 9.24 -12.95
N GLN A 446 25.63 10.40 -13.39
CA GLN A 446 24.76 10.50 -14.57
C GLN A 446 25.49 10.16 -15.88
N ARG A 447 26.75 10.56 -16.06
CA ARG A 447 27.56 10.11 -17.21
C ARG A 447 27.81 8.60 -17.18
N PHE A 448 28.01 8.02 -16.00
CA PHE A 448 28.16 6.57 -15.82
C PHE A 448 26.89 5.82 -16.24
N VAL A 449 25.73 6.28 -15.78
CA VAL A 449 24.42 5.72 -16.14
C VAL A 449 24.10 5.89 -17.63
N LEU A 450 24.41 7.04 -18.22
CA LEU A 450 24.15 7.30 -19.65
C LEU A 450 25.10 6.54 -20.60
N THR A 451 26.34 6.27 -20.17
CA THR A 451 27.31 5.55 -21.02
C THR A 451 27.08 4.03 -20.98
N PHE A 452 26.52 3.49 -19.89
CA PHE A 452 26.24 2.07 -19.74
C PHE A 452 24.77 1.67 -19.94
N GLY A 453 23.84 2.63 -19.95
CA GLY A 453 22.41 2.39 -20.18
C GLY A 453 22.00 2.11 -21.62
N ALA A 454 22.95 2.02 -22.57
CA ALA A 454 22.65 1.92 -24.01
C ALA A 454 23.23 0.67 -24.72
N ALA A 455 23.68 -0.36 -24.01
CA ALA A 455 24.16 -1.59 -24.64
C ALA A 455 23.48 -2.84 -24.05
N ASP A 456 22.48 -3.35 -24.75
CA ASP A 456 21.80 -4.60 -24.43
C ASP A 456 22.66 -5.83 -24.82
N ALA A 457 22.62 -6.83 -23.95
CA ALA A 457 23.02 -8.24 -24.08
C ALA A 457 24.04 -8.68 -25.17
N ARG A 458 25.32 -8.83 -24.78
CA ARG A 458 26.16 -10.07 -24.92
C ARG A 458 27.68 -9.81 -24.80
N GLY A 459 28.34 -10.58 -23.93
CA GLY A 459 29.81 -10.72 -23.79
C GLY A 459 30.45 -9.71 -22.83
N SER A 460 31.44 -10.01 -21.99
CA SER A 460 32.11 -11.25 -21.55
C SER A 460 32.81 -10.92 -20.21
N ARG A 461 33.17 -11.95 -19.42
CA ARG A 461 33.83 -11.87 -18.10
C ARG A 461 35.21 -11.15 -18.06
N GLU A 462 35.67 -10.54 -19.15
CA GLU A 462 36.99 -9.90 -19.24
C GLU A 462 36.97 -8.40 -18.91
N ALA A 463 35.82 -7.72 -18.96
CA ALA A 463 35.73 -6.30 -18.59
C ALA A 463 35.94 -6.04 -17.09
N ARG A 464 35.59 -7.02 -16.24
CA ARG A 464 35.69 -6.92 -14.77
C ARG A 464 37.12 -7.10 -14.23
N ALA A 465 38.06 -7.64 -15.02
CA ALA A 465 39.43 -7.85 -14.58
C ALA A 465 40.34 -6.61 -14.78
N ILE A 466 39.94 -5.66 -15.61
CA ILE A 466 40.70 -4.41 -15.84
C ILE A 466 40.38 -3.37 -14.75
N GLU A 467 39.16 -3.42 -14.19
CA GLU A 467 38.64 -2.47 -13.20
C GLU A 467 39.40 -2.50 -11.85
N LEU A 468 39.81 -3.69 -11.40
CA LEU A 468 40.55 -3.86 -10.14
C LEU A 468 42.01 -3.38 -10.18
N SER A 469 42.56 -3.08 -11.36
CA SER A 469 43.96 -2.64 -11.49
C SER A 469 44.13 -1.11 -11.47
N ILE A 470 43.06 -0.35 -11.73
CA ILE A 470 43.11 1.12 -11.82
C ILE A 470 42.84 1.78 -10.46
N PHE A 471 42.12 1.12 -9.55
CA PHE A 471 41.80 1.66 -8.23
C PHE A 471 42.98 1.65 -7.23
N ALA A 472 44.07 0.93 -7.53
CA ALA A 472 45.19 0.73 -6.60
C ALA A 472 46.36 1.75 -6.72
N GLN A 473 46.30 2.75 -7.62
CA GLN A 473 47.48 3.60 -7.92
C GLN A 473 47.29 5.12 -7.86
N GLY A 474 46.28 5.66 -7.17
CA GLY A 474 45.92 7.06 -7.36
C GLY A 474 45.58 7.91 -6.14
N THR A 475 46.29 7.82 -5.01
CA THR A 475 46.40 8.95 -4.06
C THR A 475 47.64 8.83 -3.18
N THR A 476 48.77 9.37 -3.65
CA THR A 476 49.84 9.86 -2.78
C THR A 476 49.93 11.38 -2.97
N GLU A 477 50.03 12.09 -1.84
CA GLU A 477 50.40 13.51 -1.67
C GLU A 477 49.34 14.59 -1.97
N ASN A 478 48.74 15.17 -0.92
CA ASN A 478 49.21 16.47 -0.37
C ASN A 478 48.36 17.01 0.82
N ASN A 479 49.04 17.17 1.96
CA ASN A 479 49.01 18.21 3.01
C ASN A 479 47.72 18.98 3.36
N TYR A 480 47.31 18.92 4.64
CA TYR A 480 47.42 19.99 5.67
C TYR A 480 47.29 19.37 7.10
N PRO A 481 47.80 20.02 8.18
CA PRO A 481 48.27 19.44 9.46
C PRO A 481 47.20 19.39 10.58
N PRO A 482 47.51 18.79 11.75
CA PRO A 482 46.53 18.16 12.64
C PRO A 482 46.10 19.06 13.81
N GLU A 483 44.83 18.98 14.20
CA GLU A 483 44.42 19.22 15.58
C GLU A 483 43.77 17.94 16.11
N GLU A 484 44.35 17.46 17.21
CA GLU A 484 44.08 16.22 17.90
C GLU A 484 42.75 16.32 18.64
N ASP A 485 41.77 15.50 18.25
CA ASP A 485 40.66 15.14 19.13
C ASP A 485 40.74 13.62 19.30
N GLU A 486 41.37 13.18 20.41
CA GLU A 486 41.57 11.77 20.77
C GLU A 486 40.26 10.97 20.81
N THR A 487 39.11 11.65 20.91
CA THR A 487 37.77 11.08 20.81
C THR A 487 37.35 10.72 19.39
N TYR A 488 37.81 11.47 18.37
CA TYR A 488 37.48 11.19 16.97
C TYR A 488 38.37 10.08 16.40
N ALA A 489 39.64 10.02 16.81
CA ALA A 489 40.51 8.90 16.49
C ALA A 489 39.99 7.60 17.14
N ALA A 490 39.56 7.65 18.41
CA ALA A 490 38.93 6.50 19.08
C ALA A 490 37.57 6.12 18.46
N TYR A 491 36.77 7.10 18.01
CA TYR A 491 35.53 6.88 17.28
C TYR A 491 35.78 6.27 15.89
N LEU A 492 36.81 6.71 15.17
CA LEU A 492 37.21 6.16 13.88
C LEU A 492 37.88 4.79 14.00
N GLU A 493 38.59 4.51 15.10
CA GLU A 493 39.11 3.18 15.43
C GLU A 493 37.96 2.24 15.83
N GLN A 494 36.98 2.72 16.58
CA GLN A 494 35.75 1.98 16.92
C GLN A 494 34.87 1.75 15.69
N GLN A 495 34.74 2.74 14.80
CA GLN A 495 34.07 2.62 13.51
C GLN A 495 34.87 1.72 12.56
N ARG A 496 36.21 1.73 12.58
CA ARG A 496 37.01 0.75 11.83
C ARG A 496 36.85 -0.65 12.39
N ARG A 497 36.80 -0.82 13.71
CA ARG A 497 36.58 -2.11 14.35
C ARG A 497 35.15 -2.62 14.13
N LEU A 498 34.16 -1.73 14.12
CA LEU A 498 32.77 -2.02 13.78
C LEU A 498 32.58 -2.24 12.28
N ASN A 499 33.34 -1.56 11.42
CA ASN A 499 33.33 -1.77 9.97
C ASN A 499 34.19 -2.96 9.56
N GLU A 500 35.19 -3.39 10.35
CA GLU A 500 35.92 -4.65 10.18
C GLU A 500 35.08 -5.81 10.75
N GLU A 501 34.38 -5.62 11.88
CA GLU A 501 33.39 -6.58 12.40
C GLU A 501 32.13 -6.64 11.51
N GLU A 502 31.67 -5.54 10.90
CA GLU A 502 30.61 -5.51 9.86
C GLU A 502 31.16 -5.91 8.49
N SER A 503 32.45 -5.75 8.18
CA SER A 503 33.03 -6.29 6.93
C SER A 503 33.21 -7.80 7.05
N GLU A 504 33.54 -8.32 8.23
CA GLU A 504 33.58 -9.76 8.50
C GLU A 504 32.17 -10.34 8.75
N ALA A 505 31.19 -9.54 9.22
CA ALA A 505 29.80 -9.95 9.43
C ALA A 505 28.81 -9.53 8.32
N ALA A 506 29.23 -8.76 7.32
CA ALA A 506 28.45 -8.42 6.12
C ALA A 506 29.10 -8.96 4.83
N GLU A 507 30.25 -9.65 4.94
CA GLU A 507 30.59 -10.67 3.94
C GLU A 507 29.79 -11.98 4.15
N GLU A 508 29.05 -12.13 5.25
CA GLU A 508 28.07 -13.21 5.45
C GLU A 508 26.68 -12.61 5.76
N ASP A 509 25.72 -12.84 4.86
CA ASP A 509 24.27 -12.54 4.98
C ASP A 509 23.74 -11.20 4.45
N GLU A 510 24.28 -10.68 3.34
CA GLU A 510 23.37 -10.34 2.24
C GLU A 510 22.82 -11.67 1.71
N GLU A 511 21.69 -12.15 2.27
CA GLU A 511 21.03 -13.34 1.73
C GLU A 511 20.33 -12.94 0.42
N VAL A 512 21.16 -12.80 -0.61
CA VAL A 512 20.76 -12.80 -2.01
C VAL A 512 19.90 -14.04 -2.17
N LEU A 513 18.60 -13.85 -2.39
CA LEU A 513 17.70 -14.94 -2.79
C LEU A 513 18.46 -15.75 -3.84
N PRO A 514 18.80 -17.02 -3.57
CA PRO A 514 19.67 -17.74 -4.48
C PRO A 514 18.99 -17.76 -5.83
N VAL A 515 19.71 -17.33 -6.87
CA VAL A 515 19.22 -17.43 -8.25
C VAL A 515 19.18 -18.92 -8.59
N ILE A 516 18.04 -19.56 -8.32
CA ILE A 516 17.84 -20.97 -8.61
C ILE A 516 17.61 -21.11 -10.12
N PRO A 517 18.48 -21.83 -10.85
CA PRO A 517 18.40 -21.89 -12.31
C PRO A 517 17.06 -22.49 -12.76
N GLY A 518 16.24 -21.70 -13.46
CA GLY A 518 14.99 -22.14 -14.07
C GLY A 518 13.69 -21.64 -13.40
N LEU A 519 13.78 -20.91 -12.28
CA LEU A 519 12.63 -20.28 -11.62
C LEU A 519 12.78 -18.76 -11.58
N THR A 520 11.68 -18.03 -11.75
CA THR A 520 11.63 -16.57 -11.61
C THR A 520 11.21 -16.16 -10.20
N ASP A 521 11.43 -14.90 -9.80
CA ASP A 521 11.01 -14.38 -8.48
C ASP A 521 9.49 -14.51 -8.27
N VAL A 522 8.71 -14.44 -9.35
CA VAL A 522 7.25 -14.67 -9.37
C VAL A 522 6.91 -16.14 -9.10
N ASP A 523 7.70 -17.09 -9.63
CA ASP A 523 7.53 -18.53 -9.38
C ASP A 523 7.88 -18.89 -7.94
N LEU A 524 8.90 -18.25 -7.36
CA LEU A 524 9.32 -18.42 -5.96
C LEU A 524 8.26 -17.89 -4.97
N ILE A 525 7.65 -16.75 -5.29
CA ILE A 525 6.54 -16.19 -4.51
C ILE A 525 5.28 -17.06 -4.66
N ALA A 526 5.01 -17.59 -5.86
CA ALA A 526 3.89 -18.52 -6.10
C ALA A 526 4.06 -19.87 -5.37
N PHE A 527 5.30 -20.34 -5.23
CA PHE A 527 5.62 -21.53 -4.42
C PHE A 527 5.42 -21.29 -2.92
N ASN A 528 5.83 -20.12 -2.41
CA ASN A 528 5.76 -19.77 -0.99
C ASN A 528 4.35 -19.34 -0.53
N ALA A 529 3.55 -18.75 -1.41
CA ALA A 529 2.19 -18.31 -1.11
C ALA A 529 1.17 -19.35 -1.59
N GLU A 530 0.78 -20.32 -0.74
CA GLU A 530 -0.47 -21.11 -0.79
C GLU A 530 -0.95 -21.70 -2.15
N TYR A 531 -0.17 -21.60 -3.24
CA TYR A 531 -0.57 -21.80 -4.63
C TYR A 531 0.60 -22.29 -5.50
N ALA A 532 1.27 -23.36 -5.09
CA ALA A 532 2.12 -24.11 -6.00
C ALA A 532 1.24 -24.64 -7.16
N ASN A 533 1.30 -23.97 -8.31
CA ASN A 533 0.60 -24.43 -9.51
C ASN A 533 1.41 -25.57 -10.19
N GLU A 534 0.79 -26.30 -11.11
CA GLU A 534 1.39 -27.43 -11.85
C GLU A 534 2.70 -27.06 -12.57
N GLU A 535 2.83 -25.80 -13.00
CA GLU A 535 3.96 -25.26 -13.75
C GLU A 535 5.19 -24.95 -12.87
N VAL A 536 4.97 -24.66 -11.59
CA VAL A 536 6.04 -24.51 -10.58
C VAL A 536 6.48 -25.87 -10.07
N LEU A 537 5.54 -26.80 -9.88
CA LEU A 537 5.82 -28.17 -9.46
C LEU A 537 6.64 -28.95 -10.51
N ASP A 538 6.35 -28.79 -11.80
CA ASP A 538 7.14 -29.36 -12.90
C ASP A 538 8.59 -28.81 -12.95
N LYS A 539 8.85 -27.60 -12.44
CA LYS A 539 10.19 -27.00 -12.39
C LYS A 539 11.05 -27.49 -11.23
N ILE A 540 10.44 -28.13 -10.22
CA ILE A 540 11.13 -28.61 -9.00
C ILE A 540 11.05 -30.13 -8.80
N ILE A 541 10.40 -30.83 -9.74
CA ILE A 541 10.09 -32.27 -9.66
C ILE A 541 11.31 -33.18 -9.53
N ASP A 542 12.47 -32.72 -10.01
CA ASP A 542 13.74 -33.45 -10.00
C ASP A 542 14.68 -33.06 -8.84
N TRP A 543 14.22 -32.27 -7.87
CA TRP A 543 15.03 -31.81 -6.74
C TRP A 543 15.22 -32.92 -5.69
N SER A 544 16.40 -32.97 -5.06
CA SER A 544 16.70 -33.91 -3.98
C SER A 544 15.98 -33.56 -2.66
N TYR A 545 15.84 -34.55 -1.76
CA TYR A 545 15.23 -34.38 -0.42
C TYR A 545 15.81 -33.18 0.35
N ASP A 546 17.13 -32.95 0.29
CA ASP A 546 17.78 -31.84 0.99
C ASP A 546 17.50 -30.48 0.30
N GLN A 547 17.39 -30.44 -1.03
CA GLN A 547 17.02 -29.23 -1.78
C GLN A 547 15.55 -28.81 -1.55
N VAL A 548 14.67 -29.79 -1.37
CA VAL A 548 13.26 -29.56 -1.02
C VAL A 548 13.10 -29.21 0.46
N ALA A 549 13.89 -29.84 1.35
CA ALA A 549 13.89 -29.53 2.78
C ALA A 549 14.46 -28.14 3.09
N ASP A 550 15.46 -27.67 2.36
CA ASP A 550 16.02 -26.32 2.54
C ASP A 550 15.03 -25.22 2.12
N MET A 551 14.17 -25.45 1.14
CA MET A 551 13.05 -24.55 0.80
C MET A 551 11.97 -24.50 1.90
N SER A 552 11.73 -25.62 2.58
CA SER A 552 10.70 -25.74 3.63
C SER A 552 11.05 -25.02 4.95
N ARG A 553 12.29 -24.55 5.09
CA ARG A 553 12.75 -23.77 6.27
C ARG A 553 12.11 -22.38 6.35
N TYR A 554 11.33 -21.97 5.33
CA TYR A 554 10.81 -20.62 5.15
C TYR A 554 9.27 -20.42 5.34
N ARG A 555 8.55 -21.34 6.05
CA ARG A 555 7.17 -21.27 6.68
C ARG A 555 5.96 -22.02 6.02
N ASP A 556 4.96 -22.33 6.88
CA ASP A 556 3.88 -23.37 6.89
C ASP A 556 2.89 -23.52 5.69
N ASN A 557 2.66 -24.76 5.16
CA ASN A 557 1.69 -25.06 4.06
C ASN A 557 1.07 -26.51 4.02
N TYR A 558 0.08 -26.74 3.11
CA TYR A 558 -0.77 -27.94 2.84
C TYR A 558 -0.06 -29.12 2.12
N ILE A 559 -0.64 -30.34 2.08
CA ILE A 559 0.01 -31.58 1.55
C ILE A 559 -0.82 -32.27 0.45
N HIS A 560 -0.17 -32.66 -0.66
CA HIS A 560 -0.75 -33.45 -1.74
C HIS A 560 -0.88 -34.94 -1.38
N VAL A 561 -1.90 -35.65 -1.86
CA VAL A 561 -2.23 -37.01 -1.38
C VAL A 561 -1.21 -38.07 -1.74
N GLU A 562 -0.54 -37.91 -2.88
CA GLU A 562 0.54 -38.79 -3.30
C GLU A 562 1.78 -38.63 -2.40
N ASP A 563 2.03 -37.40 -1.92
CA ASP A 563 3.10 -37.11 -0.97
C ASP A 563 2.75 -37.62 0.43
N LEU A 564 1.46 -37.61 0.80
CA LEU A 564 0.97 -38.27 2.02
C LEU A 564 1.09 -39.80 1.93
N TYR A 565 0.84 -40.39 0.75
CA TYR A 565 1.00 -41.83 0.50
C TYR A 565 2.47 -42.25 0.64
N GLN A 566 3.39 -41.53 0.01
CA GLN A 566 4.84 -41.78 0.13
C GLN A 566 5.36 -41.53 1.56
N PHE A 567 4.83 -40.51 2.25
CA PHE A 567 5.15 -40.23 3.65
C PHE A 567 4.68 -41.35 4.60
N LEU A 568 3.47 -41.89 4.41
CA LEU A 568 2.93 -42.98 5.22
C LEU A 568 3.65 -44.32 4.96
N LEU A 569 4.02 -44.61 3.70
CA LEU A 569 4.82 -45.78 3.31
C LEU A 569 6.16 -45.81 4.06
N LYS A 570 6.85 -44.67 4.11
CA LYS A 570 8.14 -44.48 4.79
C LYS A 570 8.03 -44.53 6.32
N THR A 571 6.86 -44.24 6.88
CA THR A 571 6.60 -44.27 8.33
C THR A 571 6.25 -45.68 8.83
N LEU A 572 5.59 -46.50 8.00
CA LEU A 572 5.22 -47.89 8.32
C LEU A 572 6.37 -48.88 8.08
N ASN A 573 7.33 -48.54 7.22
CA ASN A 573 8.55 -49.30 6.96
C ASN A 573 9.82 -48.46 7.20
N PRO A 574 10.10 -48.07 8.46
CA PRO A 574 11.15 -47.10 8.76
C PRO A 574 12.59 -47.63 8.59
N LEU A 575 12.76 -48.93 8.34
CA LEU A 575 14.06 -49.58 8.11
C LEU A 575 14.31 -49.90 6.63
N ASP A 576 13.39 -49.52 5.72
CA ASP A 576 13.45 -49.79 4.27
C ASP A 576 13.67 -51.28 3.94
N GLU A 577 12.99 -52.18 4.65
CA GLU A 577 12.93 -53.59 4.23
C GLU A 577 12.00 -53.75 3.01
N GLU A 578 12.16 -54.79 2.18
CA GLU A 578 11.23 -54.99 1.05
C GLU A 578 9.79 -55.17 1.57
N ILE A 579 8.92 -54.23 1.21
CA ILE A 579 7.47 -54.31 1.46
C ILE A 579 6.91 -55.29 0.44
N ASP A 580 6.22 -56.33 0.89
CA ASP A 580 5.61 -57.26 -0.06
C ASP A 580 4.39 -56.62 -0.75
N ALA A 581 4.03 -57.18 -1.90
CA ALA A 581 2.97 -56.64 -2.73
C ALA A 581 1.59 -56.62 -2.04
N ASP A 582 1.38 -57.45 -1.01
CA ASP A 582 0.11 -57.48 -0.29
C ASP A 582 0.00 -56.28 0.66
N ASP A 583 1.10 -55.87 1.30
CA ASP A 583 1.16 -54.67 2.15
C ASP A 583 1.03 -53.37 1.31
N GLU A 584 1.62 -53.33 0.11
CA GLU A 584 1.50 -52.20 -0.84
C GLU A 584 0.05 -52.03 -1.36
N GLN A 585 -0.63 -53.15 -1.62
CA GLN A 585 -2.03 -53.13 -2.04
C GLN A 585 -2.95 -52.60 -0.93
N ILE A 586 -2.69 -52.95 0.34
CA ILE A 586 -3.48 -52.46 1.49
C ILE A 586 -3.35 -50.94 1.65
N LEU A 587 -2.14 -50.39 1.45
CA LEU A 587 -1.89 -48.95 1.49
C LEU A 587 -2.65 -48.22 0.36
N THR A 588 -2.61 -48.80 -0.83
CA THR A 588 -3.30 -48.28 -2.02
C THR A 588 -4.81 -48.28 -1.83
N ASP A 589 -5.38 -49.35 -1.27
CA ASP A 589 -6.82 -49.48 -1.03
C ASP A 589 -7.31 -48.49 0.05
N ALA A 590 -6.51 -48.26 1.10
CA ALA A 590 -6.83 -47.31 2.16
C ALA A 590 -6.86 -45.85 1.66
N VAL A 591 -5.87 -45.45 0.85
CA VAL A 591 -5.85 -44.12 0.21
C VAL A 591 -7.01 -43.96 -0.77
N THR A 592 -7.39 -45.04 -1.46
CA THR A 592 -8.52 -45.03 -2.40
C THR A 592 -9.87 -44.86 -1.69
N GLU A 593 -10.09 -45.54 -0.56
CA GLU A 593 -11.32 -45.36 0.23
C GLU A 593 -11.42 -43.95 0.85
N LEU A 594 -10.29 -43.37 1.27
CA LEU A 594 -10.23 -41.97 1.72
C LEU A 594 -10.64 -40.98 0.63
N ARG A 595 -10.17 -41.20 -0.61
CA ARG A 595 -10.59 -40.41 -1.77
C ARG A 595 -12.10 -40.53 -2.00
N ARG A 596 -12.66 -41.72 -1.87
CA ARG A 596 -14.10 -41.97 -2.03
C ARG A 596 -14.94 -41.25 -0.97
N GLN A 597 -14.53 -41.27 0.30
CA GLN A 597 -15.25 -40.63 1.40
C GLN A 597 -15.26 -39.10 1.31
N GLN A 598 -14.24 -38.50 0.72
CA GLN A 598 -14.17 -37.05 0.46
C GLN A 598 -14.86 -36.63 -0.84
N GLY A 599 -15.51 -37.56 -1.55
CA GLY A 599 -16.22 -37.29 -2.80
C GLY A 599 -15.30 -37.03 -4.01
N LEU A 600 -14.07 -37.55 -3.97
CA LEU A 600 -13.04 -37.34 -4.99
C LEU A 600 -12.94 -38.49 -6.02
N VAL A 601 -13.94 -39.39 -6.13
CA VAL A 601 -14.00 -40.51 -7.11
C VAL A 601 -15.46 -40.76 -7.55
N ASP A 602 -15.72 -41.10 -8.82
CA ASP A 602 -17.05 -41.45 -9.36
C ASP A 602 -17.29 -42.96 -9.64
N ASP A 603 -18.50 -43.33 -10.11
CA ASP A 603 -19.01 -44.70 -10.30
C ASP A 603 -18.24 -45.57 -11.33
N GLU A 604 -17.38 -45.00 -12.18
CA GLU A 604 -16.47 -45.74 -13.09
C GLU A 604 -15.06 -45.95 -12.51
N GLN A 605 -14.86 -45.65 -11.20
CA GLN A 605 -13.58 -45.74 -10.48
C GLN A 605 -12.44 -44.93 -11.12
N ILE A 606 -12.73 -43.79 -11.74
CA ILE A 606 -11.69 -42.89 -12.24
C ILE A 606 -11.18 -42.03 -11.07
N LEU A 607 -9.91 -42.23 -10.74
CA LEU A 607 -9.16 -41.47 -9.74
C LEU A 607 -9.04 -39.99 -10.17
N TYR A 608 -9.65 -39.05 -9.44
CA TYR A 608 -9.26 -37.64 -9.53
C TYR A 608 -7.99 -37.40 -8.70
N ARG A 609 -6.94 -36.82 -9.30
CA ARG A 609 -5.77 -36.30 -8.58
C ARG A 609 -6.18 -35.03 -7.83
N GLY A 610 -6.11 -35.02 -6.49
CA GLY A 610 -6.55 -33.89 -5.64
C GLY A 610 -5.78 -33.79 -4.32
N PHE A 611 -5.91 -32.64 -3.63
CA PHE A 611 -5.22 -32.27 -2.37
C PHE A 611 -5.95 -32.74 -1.11
N ILE A 612 -5.22 -32.99 -0.01
CA ILE A 612 -5.80 -33.09 1.34
C ILE A 612 -5.58 -31.76 2.09
N ALA A 613 -6.67 -31.16 2.56
CA ALA A 613 -6.63 -29.94 3.36
C ALA A 613 -5.97 -30.16 4.73
N ARG A 614 -5.21 -29.16 5.25
CA ARG A 614 -4.87 -29.11 6.67
C ARG A 614 -6.06 -28.54 7.44
N GLY A 615 -6.51 -29.35 8.40
CA GLY A 615 -7.78 -29.24 9.12
C GLY A 615 -8.29 -30.60 9.61
N MET A 616 -7.76 -31.73 9.10
CA MET A 616 -8.02 -33.02 9.75
C MET A 616 -7.37 -33.03 11.13
N PRO A 617 -8.09 -33.43 12.20
CA PRO A 617 -7.53 -33.47 13.54
C PRO A 617 -6.26 -34.32 13.52
N LEU A 618 -5.17 -33.86 14.14
CA LEU A 618 -3.92 -34.64 14.28
C LEU A 618 -4.20 -36.08 14.77
N ARG A 619 -5.24 -36.25 15.60
CA ARG A 619 -5.74 -37.55 16.10
C ARG A 619 -6.31 -38.48 15.02
N PHE A 620 -6.77 -37.97 13.89
CA PHE A 620 -7.32 -38.76 12.78
C PHE A 620 -6.20 -39.35 11.90
N LEU A 621 -5.18 -38.56 11.56
CA LEU A 621 -3.97 -39.08 10.90
C LEU A 621 -3.20 -40.05 11.81
N GLN A 622 -3.18 -39.79 13.13
CA GLN A 622 -2.64 -40.71 14.13
C GLN A 622 -3.49 -41.99 14.27
N SER A 623 -4.83 -41.91 14.29
CA SER A 623 -5.73 -43.09 14.35
C SER A 623 -5.60 -43.97 13.11
N LEU A 624 -5.53 -43.36 11.93
CA LEU A 624 -5.38 -44.06 10.65
C LEU A 624 -4.03 -44.78 10.58
N ALA A 625 -2.94 -44.11 10.98
CA ALA A 625 -1.62 -44.75 11.07
C ALA A 625 -1.60 -45.90 12.09
N GLN A 626 -2.33 -45.78 13.21
CA GLN A 626 -2.34 -46.77 14.30
C GLN A 626 -3.23 -48.00 14.00
N GLU A 627 -4.35 -47.81 13.29
CA GLU A 627 -5.26 -48.89 12.85
C GLU A 627 -4.65 -49.70 11.69
N MET A 628 -3.94 -49.02 10.78
CA MET A 628 -3.13 -49.67 9.74
C MET A 628 -1.95 -50.44 10.35
N HIS A 629 -1.27 -49.89 11.36
CA HIS A 629 -0.20 -50.59 12.08
C HIS A 629 -0.71 -51.86 12.81
N GLN A 630 -1.89 -51.84 13.45
CA GLN A 630 -2.47 -53.03 14.08
C GLN A 630 -2.92 -54.10 13.08
N THR A 631 -3.43 -53.70 11.92
CA THR A 631 -3.90 -54.61 10.86
C THR A 631 -2.73 -55.38 10.24
N VAL A 632 -1.62 -54.70 9.97
CA VAL A 632 -0.38 -55.30 9.45
C VAL A 632 0.26 -56.23 10.50
N GLN A 633 0.32 -55.83 11.78
CA GLN A 633 0.88 -56.68 12.85
C GLN A 633 0.03 -57.94 13.14
N THR A 634 -1.30 -57.86 13.06
CA THR A 634 -2.19 -59.01 13.26
C THR A 634 -2.05 -60.04 12.13
N ARG A 635 -1.88 -59.57 10.89
CA ARG A 635 -1.63 -60.45 9.73
C ARG A 635 -0.23 -61.05 9.74
N ARG A 636 0.80 -60.32 10.20
CA ARG A 636 2.13 -60.90 10.46
C ARG A 636 2.09 -62.02 11.52
N LEU A 637 1.27 -61.87 12.56
CA LEU A 637 1.05 -62.93 13.56
C LEU A 637 0.28 -64.14 12.99
N GLN A 638 -0.71 -63.94 12.13
CA GLN A 638 -1.42 -65.04 11.45
C GLN A 638 -0.55 -65.76 10.40
N ALA A 639 0.29 -65.02 9.68
CA ALA A 639 1.29 -65.59 8.77
C ALA A 639 2.40 -66.34 9.52
N SER A 640 2.66 -66.01 10.79
CA SER A 640 3.54 -66.80 11.66
C SER A 640 2.85 -68.08 12.20
N ALA A 641 1.53 -68.06 12.44
CA ALA A 641 0.75 -69.23 12.84
C ALA A 641 0.54 -70.25 11.70
N GLY A 642 0.50 -69.78 10.44
CA GLY A 642 0.49 -70.63 9.24
C GLY A 642 1.84 -71.32 8.95
N ARG A 643 2.89 -71.07 9.76
CA ARG A 643 4.17 -71.79 9.66
C ARG A 643 4.30 -72.99 10.61
N ASP A 644 3.33 -73.24 11.49
CA ASP A 644 3.32 -74.40 12.41
C ASP A 644 2.48 -75.61 11.90
N GLU A 645 1.85 -75.51 10.73
CA GLU A 645 1.27 -76.69 10.01
C GLU A 645 2.12 -77.15 8.80
N LEU A 646 3.35 -76.66 8.71
CA LEU A 646 4.45 -77.23 7.90
C LEU A 646 5.53 -77.74 8.86
#